data_AF-A0A5J4UVP6-F1
#
_entry.id   AF-A0A5J4UVP6-F1
#
_cell.length_a   1.000
_cell.length_b   1.000
_cell.length_c   1.000
_cell.angle_alpha   90.00
_cell.angle_beta   90.00
_cell.angle_gamma   90.00
#
_symmetry.space_group_name_H-M   'P 1'
#
loop_
_entity.id
_entity.type
_entity.pdbx_description
1 polymer ?
#
loop_
_entity_poly.entity_id
_entity_poly.type
_entity_poly.pdbx_seq_one_letter_code
_entity_poly.pdbx_strand_id
1 'polypeptide(L)'
;MEAVAKALHPDCKEKRYFNNEIINISKQLLVQVLELPFDSKSRRMTDLLKTFEGLDITKHANIVSQKLKINQDIYYYDNEHKNYYRGQQIMYQSEDQNEGIKTIDILVVESEWEANKISHAFAIANKQALTGLKFCPHCSSKAFDPKDKNYSRDYEKHIIKCENNERKIVKKVKLDYIQKPYCPHIMQNKTYQYLLANGRQHEFKTTQYFITYDLETVPKVVNKKFGKSSYQMYELFPLSVASTIRNKQGIKKIFFSQQDGDDFIVQWLNQLFKEAELVNADNQYITEACTIDETIPYSMEVPIVGFNSSRFDISLIISQMQCKDWTISNYIGSPTQAKQVIVHHKKMNLKVKFVDMLTYLQPMELKQAAKDFGDGYDDKKGLFLYEAFNTDNVNEVLSKSEPFTMEDFNSSLKKTKISQKDYQIYLEDAKRFKNRWDYLQFYNEQDTYIMIKPLMTLISLQFKYKIDMFSFMSMAACSNAIKYAKAYEDFDINGAYPNFEDQSQKFYLTENYWQSKVRGYQLQDKHQRRDTTNNVQDKDFGYFKQLFKDFNCCICGCKFTVNNKPTLDRIDNSKGHSKDNVQPCCLYCNCFCSNKDKNIGKLFIQLRKYCMIRCLPTNLTDIDVYHLIRSGITGGLSNVMHRVNRAGIDFIKRLYYNKEAKKVTIVTTDHRITHVVGVDFNSLYPSVMSSEPHKFIKYTNGKMYMCGSQTGKIMGDNDHSKQTILRIINSNKRFTADGQLFVAEVKGHIQEDYLNDFINFPPILRNYEFTTDERTIGSYMYNHMKNNNVKTDQKQRKLTNLTSTMGEYMAFSSYYLWFLIDDCHFIIDDVRQIVLFNKHDQFNSFIKEFTKNRIEAKLDENKGQEQFFKIVMNSSYGSDGMNTEKYHKVKIMNRKQTERAIKSNAFMDEQKISEDSYIVQMNPEHCS
;
A
#
# COMPACT_ATOMS: atom_id res chain seq x y z
N MET A 1 -12.63 -36.68 -8.53
CA MET A 1 -14.00 -36.49 -9.09
C MET A 1 -15.09 -37.08 -8.23
N GLU A 2 -14.95 -38.30 -7.70
CA GLU A 2 -15.98 -38.89 -6.83
C GLU A 2 -16.30 -38.04 -5.58
N ALA A 3 -15.27 -37.52 -4.90
CA ALA A 3 -15.45 -36.59 -3.78
C ALA A 3 -16.24 -35.33 -4.18
N VAL A 4 -15.97 -34.78 -5.37
CA VAL A 4 -16.71 -33.62 -5.92
C VAL A 4 -18.17 -34.00 -6.17
N ALA A 5 -18.43 -35.17 -6.77
CA ALA A 5 -19.78 -35.67 -7.00
C ALA A 5 -20.55 -35.86 -5.67
N LYS A 6 -19.92 -36.47 -4.66
CA LYS A 6 -20.50 -36.62 -3.30
C LYS A 6 -20.80 -35.27 -2.63
N ALA A 7 -19.91 -34.29 -2.77
CA ALA A 7 -20.14 -32.96 -2.20
C ALA A 7 -21.22 -32.14 -2.96
N LEU A 8 -21.35 -32.36 -4.26
CA LEU A 8 -22.41 -31.76 -5.08
C LEU A 8 -23.77 -32.40 -4.83
N HIS A 9 -23.80 -33.70 -4.54
CA HIS A 9 -24.99 -34.51 -4.29
C HIS A 9 -24.96 -35.17 -2.90
N PRO A 10 -25.00 -34.38 -1.81
CA PRO A 10 -25.00 -34.93 -0.47
C PRO A 10 -26.33 -35.64 -0.17
N ASP A 11 -26.26 -36.70 0.64
CA ASP A 11 -27.46 -37.35 1.16
C ASP A 11 -28.25 -36.37 2.04
N CYS A 12 -29.56 -36.31 1.83
CA CYS A 12 -30.50 -35.59 2.68
C CYS A 12 -31.57 -36.54 3.24
N LYS A 13 -32.40 -36.04 4.15
CA LYS A 13 -33.53 -36.83 4.69
C LYS A 13 -34.52 -37.27 3.59
N GLU A 14 -34.57 -36.54 2.49
CA GLU A 14 -35.53 -36.72 1.39
C GLU A 14 -34.93 -37.51 0.21
N LYS A 15 -33.60 -37.63 0.11
CA LYS A 15 -32.91 -38.26 -1.02
C LYS A 15 -31.55 -38.80 -0.60
N ARG A 16 -31.33 -40.10 -0.83
CA ARG A 16 -30.03 -40.76 -0.66
C ARG A 16 -29.51 -41.22 -2.02
N TYR A 17 -28.22 -41.02 -2.26
CA TYR A 17 -27.56 -41.42 -3.49
C TYR A 17 -26.83 -42.75 -3.29
N PHE A 18 -27.13 -43.73 -4.13
CA PHE A 18 -26.40 -45.00 -4.10
C PHE A 18 -24.99 -44.84 -4.70
N ASN A 19 -24.04 -45.66 -4.26
CA ASN A 19 -22.65 -45.60 -4.74
C ASN A 19 -22.55 -45.64 -6.29
N ASN A 20 -23.37 -46.46 -6.94
CA ASN A 20 -23.40 -46.56 -8.41
C ASN A 20 -23.87 -45.26 -9.09
N GLU A 21 -24.77 -44.51 -8.46
CA GLU A 21 -25.24 -43.22 -8.98
C GLU A 21 -24.15 -42.15 -8.86
N ILE A 22 -23.46 -42.09 -7.71
CA ILE A 22 -22.31 -41.21 -7.52
C ILE A 22 -21.19 -41.52 -8.52
N ILE A 23 -20.91 -42.81 -8.77
CA ILE A 23 -19.93 -43.22 -9.77
C ILE A 23 -20.33 -42.73 -11.16
N ASN A 24 -21.61 -42.88 -11.54
CA ASN A 24 -22.10 -42.41 -12.83
C ASN A 24 -21.98 -40.88 -12.98
N ILE A 25 -22.34 -40.13 -11.94
CA ILE A 25 -22.18 -38.66 -11.91
C ILE A 25 -20.70 -38.29 -12.00
N SER A 26 -19.83 -38.99 -11.27
CA SER A 26 -18.38 -38.70 -11.29
C SER A 26 -17.77 -38.88 -12.68
N LYS A 27 -18.23 -39.87 -13.46
CA LYS A 27 -17.81 -40.08 -14.86
C LYS A 27 -18.30 -38.95 -15.76
N GLN A 28 -19.52 -38.44 -15.56
CA GLN A 28 -20.03 -37.29 -16.30
C GLN A 28 -19.21 -36.03 -16.01
N LEU A 29 -18.93 -35.75 -14.74
CA LEU A 29 -18.10 -34.62 -14.35
C LEU A 29 -16.66 -34.76 -14.89
N LEU A 30 -16.12 -35.98 -14.97
CA LEU A 30 -14.80 -36.24 -15.55
C LEU A 30 -14.74 -35.90 -17.04
N VAL A 31 -15.77 -36.26 -17.82
CA VAL A 31 -15.90 -35.87 -19.24
C VAL A 31 -15.88 -34.36 -19.38
N GLN A 32 -16.63 -33.65 -18.55
CA GLN A 32 -16.72 -32.19 -18.58
C GLN A 32 -15.39 -31.50 -18.20
N VAL A 33 -14.71 -32.00 -17.17
CA VAL A 33 -13.45 -31.42 -16.67
C VAL A 33 -12.29 -31.65 -17.62
N LEU A 34 -12.23 -32.83 -18.25
CA LEU A 34 -11.15 -33.20 -19.17
C LEU A 34 -11.48 -32.95 -20.66
N GLU A 35 -12.67 -32.43 -20.96
CA GLU A 35 -13.17 -32.19 -22.33
C GLU A 35 -13.05 -33.44 -23.23
N LEU A 36 -13.44 -34.61 -22.69
CA LEU A 36 -13.29 -35.86 -23.42
C LEU A 36 -14.22 -35.88 -24.66
N PRO A 37 -13.75 -36.34 -25.82
CA PRO A 37 -14.53 -36.35 -27.07
C PRO A 37 -15.55 -37.50 -27.14
N PHE A 38 -15.95 -38.05 -25.99
CA PHE A 38 -16.86 -39.19 -25.87
C PHE A 38 -17.64 -39.13 -24.55
N ASP A 39 -18.81 -39.77 -24.52
CA ASP A 39 -19.71 -39.71 -23.37
C ASP A 39 -19.30 -40.64 -22.21
N SER A 40 -19.87 -40.37 -21.04
CA SER A 40 -19.61 -41.08 -19.78
C SER A 40 -20.05 -42.56 -19.75
N LYS A 41 -20.92 -42.98 -20.67
CA LYS A 41 -21.45 -44.35 -20.79
C LYS A 41 -20.75 -45.16 -21.88
N SER A 42 -19.89 -44.52 -22.68
CA SER A 42 -19.18 -45.16 -23.77
C SER A 42 -18.18 -46.23 -23.31
N ARG A 43 -17.92 -47.24 -24.15
CA ARG A 43 -16.87 -48.24 -23.90
C ARG A 43 -15.49 -47.61 -23.73
N ARG A 44 -15.24 -46.49 -24.44
CA ARG A 44 -14.01 -45.68 -24.35
C ARG A 44 -13.79 -45.11 -22.95
N MET A 45 -14.84 -44.75 -22.21
CA MET A 45 -14.72 -44.34 -20.80
C MET A 45 -14.23 -45.50 -19.93
N THR A 46 -14.71 -46.72 -20.17
CA THR A 46 -14.27 -47.90 -19.41
C THR A 46 -12.80 -48.23 -19.69
N ASP A 47 -12.37 -48.10 -20.95
CA ASP A 47 -10.97 -48.33 -21.31
C ASP A 47 -10.04 -47.23 -20.77
N LEU A 48 -10.48 -45.97 -20.76
CA LEU A 48 -9.75 -44.89 -20.09
C LEU A 48 -9.54 -45.19 -18.61
N LEU A 49 -10.60 -45.58 -17.88
CA LEU A 49 -10.53 -45.80 -16.44
C LEU A 49 -9.59 -46.95 -16.04
N LYS A 50 -9.30 -47.91 -16.93
CA LYS A 50 -8.33 -48.98 -16.67
C LYS A 50 -6.89 -48.47 -16.62
N THR A 51 -6.59 -47.39 -17.33
CA THR A 51 -5.23 -46.80 -17.42
C THR A 51 -5.15 -45.40 -16.79
N PHE A 52 -6.23 -44.95 -16.14
CA PHE A 52 -6.33 -43.61 -15.59
C PHE A 52 -5.61 -43.51 -14.23
N GLU A 53 -4.47 -42.84 -14.21
CA GLU A 53 -3.65 -42.64 -13.01
C GLU A 53 -4.25 -41.62 -12.02
N GLY A 54 -5.38 -41.00 -12.35
CA GLY A 54 -6.08 -40.04 -11.51
C GLY A 54 -5.90 -38.58 -11.95
N LEU A 55 -6.18 -37.65 -11.03
CA LEU A 55 -6.06 -36.21 -11.27
C LEU A 55 -5.01 -35.62 -10.33
N ASP A 56 -4.05 -34.89 -10.89
CA ASP A 56 -3.15 -34.01 -10.13
C ASP A 56 -3.97 -32.90 -9.46
N ILE A 57 -4.03 -32.89 -8.12
CA ILE A 57 -4.82 -31.94 -7.34
C ILE A 57 -4.37 -30.49 -7.56
N THR A 58 -3.06 -30.26 -7.65
CA THR A 58 -2.46 -28.92 -7.81
C THR A 58 -2.84 -28.32 -9.16
N LYS A 59 -2.86 -29.14 -10.20
CA LYS A 59 -3.23 -28.71 -11.55
C LYS A 59 -4.74 -28.67 -11.78
N HIS A 60 -5.44 -29.75 -11.41
CA HIS A 60 -6.82 -29.98 -11.85
C HIS A 60 -7.85 -29.37 -10.91
N ALA A 61 -7.54 -29.07 -9.65
CA ALA A 61 -8.53 -28.46 -8.77
C ALA A 61 -8.96 -27.07 -9.27
N ASN A 62 -8.04 -26.27 -9.84
CA ASN A 62 -8.38 -25.04 -10.55
C ASN A 62 -9.33 -25.30 -11.74
N ILE A 63 -9.00 -26.28 -12.59
CA ILE A 63 -9.81 -26.64 -13.76
C ILE A 63 -11.22 -27.07 -13.33
N VAL A 64 -11.32 -27.89 -12.29
CA VAL A 64 -12.59 -28.37 -11.71
C VAL A 64 -13.44 -27.19 -11.25
N SER A 65 -12.88 -26.24 -10.47
CA SER A 65 -13.63 -25.06 -10.01
C SER A 65 -14.15 -24.22 -11.19
N GLN A 66 -13.32 -24.00 -12.21
CA GLN A 66 -13.71 -23.22 -13.39
C GLN A 66 -14.76 -23.93 -14.26
N LYS A 67 -14.59 -25.22 -14.53
CA LYS A 67 -15.47 -25.99 -15.41
C LYS A 67 -16.82 -26.32 -14.78
N LEU A 68 -16.84 -26.56 -13.47
CA LEU A 68 -18.04 -26.94 -12.74
C LEU A 68 -18.74 -25.76 -12.05
N LYS A 69 -18.17 -24.55 -12.13
CA LYS A 69 -18.68 -23.34 -11.46
C LYS A 69 -18.88 -23.53 -9.95
N ILE A 70 -17.85 -24.02 -9.27
CA ILE A 70 -17.85 -24.26 -7.83
C ILE A 70 -16.62 -23.66 -7.16
N ASN A 71 -16.75 -23.32 -5.87
CA ASN A 71 -15.61 -23.06 -5.00
C ASN A 71 -15.19 -24.35 -4.29
N GLN A 72 -13.90 -24.55 -4.08
CA GLN A 72 -13.35 -25.71 -3.37
C GLN A 72 -12.52 -25.24 -2.17
N ASP A 73 -12.89 -25.70 -0.97
CA ASP A 73 -12.07 -25.64 0.23
C ASP A 73 -11.37 -27.00 0.41
N ILE A 74 -10.05 -27.06 0.24
CA ILE A 74 -9.27 -28.30 0.30
C ILE A 74 -8.53 -28.36 1.64
N TYR A 75 -8.88 -29.38 2.43
CA TYR A 75 -8.31 -29.67 3.73
C TYR A 75 -7.29 -30.81 3.62
N TYR A 76 -6.30 -30.76 4.49
CA TYR A 76 -5.29 -31.80 4.63
C TYR A 76 -5.24 -32.24 6.09
N TYR A 77 -4.76 -33.46 6.30
CA TYR A 77 -4.47 -33.97 7.63
C TYR A 77 -2.97 -33.90 7.89
N ASP A 78 -2.60 -33.22 8.98
CA ASP A 78 -1.23 -33.18 9.47
C ASP A 78 -0.99 -34.42 10.34
N ASN A 79 -0.18 -35.36 9.84
CA ASN A 79 0.18 -36.58 10.56
C ASN A 79 1.02 -36.30 11.82
N GLU A 80 1.88 -35.28 11.80
CA GLU A 80 2.77 -34.94 12.91
C GLU A 80 1.97 -34.37 14.08
N HIS A 81 0.89 -33.64 13.79
CA HIS A 81 0.16 -32.86 14.80
C HIS A 81 -1.29 -33.29 15.02
N LYS A 82 -1.71 -34.35 14.32
CA LYS A 82 -3.02 -35.00 14.43
C LYS A 82 -4.18 -34.03 14.30
N ASN A 83 -4.11 -33.10 13.35
CA ASN A 83 -5.15 -32.09 13.13
C ASN A 83 -5.48 -31.89 11.64
N TYR A 84 -6.67 -31.36 11.39
CA TYR A 84 -7.11 -30.98 10.04
C TYR A 84 -6.96 -29.47 9.85
N TYR A 85 -6.40 -29.07 8.71
CA TYR A 85 -6.24 -27.68 8.31
C TYR A 85 -6.61 -27.49 6.85
N ARG A 86 -6.91 -26.26 6.43
CA ARG A 86 -7.29 -25.96 5.04
C ARG A 86 -6.08 -25.52 4.24
N GLY A 87 -5.46 -26.42 3.49
CA GLY A 87 -4.24 -26.08 2.73
C GLY A 87 -4.48 -25.25 1.48
N GLN A 88 -5.64 -25.36 0.83
CA GLN A 88 -5.94 -24.60 -0.39
C GLN A 88 -7.40 -24.13 -0.43
N GLN A 89 -7.62 -22.95 -0.99
CA GLN A 89 -8.94 -22.47 -1.37
C GLN A 89 -8.92 -22.07 -2.85
N ILE A 90 -9.82 -22.64 -3.62
CA ILE A 90 -9.90 -22.41 -5.07
C ILE A 90 -11.29 -21.89 -5.40
N MET A 91 -11.33 -20.61 -5.73
CA MET A 91 -12.57 -19.92 -6.07
C MET A 91 -12.85 -20.03 -7.56
N TYR A 92 -14.11 -20.22 -7.92
CA TYR A 92 -14.58 -19.94 -9.26
C TYR A 92 -14.36 -18.46 -9.56
N GLN A 93 -13.70 -18.16 -10.68
CA GLN A 93 -13.41 -16.77 -11.04
C GLN A 93 -14.53 -16.28 -11.95
N SER A 94 -15.50 -15.59 -11.34
CA SER A 94 -16.60 -14.87 -12.00
C SER A 94 -16.47 -13.38 -11.71
N GLU A 95 -16.70 -12.54 -12.73
CA GLU A 95 -16.83 -11.09 -12.53
C GLU A 95 -18.26 -10.66 -12.16
N ASP A 96 -19.24 -11.57 -12.25
CA ASP A 96 -20.61 -11.35 -11.77
C ASP A 96 -20.74 -11.85 -10.31
N GLN A 97 -20.94 -10.92 -9.38
CA GLN A 97 -21.07 -11.18 -7.94
C GLN A 97 -22.47 -11.69 -7.52
N ASN A 98 -23.36 -12.01 -8.46
CA ASN A 98 -24.78 -12.24 -8.21
C ASN A 98 -25.25 -13.71 -8.27
N GLU A 99 -24.39 -14.67 -8.61
CA GLU A 99 -24.76 -16.09 -8.54
C GLU A 99 -24.26 -16.72 -7.23
N GLY A 100 -25.15 -17.41 -6.51
CA GLY A 100 -24.82 -18.17 -5.31
C GLY A 100 -23.97 -19.40 -5.63
N ILE A 101 -22.68 -19.19 -5.89
CA ILE A 101 -21.72 -20.25 -6.22
C ILE A 101 -21.59 -21.21 -5.04
N LYS A 102 -21.84 -22.51 -5.28
CA LYS A 102 -21.72 -23.55 -4.26
C LYS A 102 -20.25 -23.74 -3.89
N THR A 103 -19.96 -23.72 -2.58
CA THR A 103 -18.65 -24.08 -2.04
C THR A 103 -18.69 -25.52 -1.53
N ILE A 104 -17.72 -26.33 -1.93
CA ILE A 104 -17.57 -27.71 -1.47
C ILE A 104 -16.29 -27.86 -0.64
N ASP A 105 -16.37 -28.65 0.43
CA ASP A 105 -15.26 -28.96 1.32
C ASP A 105 -14.72 -30.37 0.98
N ILE A 106 -13.43 -30.47 0.61
CA ILE A 106 -12.75 -31.71 0.24
C ILE A 106 -11.60 -31.97 1.22
N LEU A 107 -11.46 -33.19 1.73
CA LEU A 107 -10.31 -33.62 2.50
C LEU A 107 -9.37 -34.45 1.60
N VAL A 108 -8.10 -34.07 1.54
CA VAL A 108 -7.05 -34.84 0.89
C VAL A 108 -6.18 -35.51 1.96
N VAL A 109 -6.00 -36.83 1.83
CA VAL A 109 -5.20 -37.65 2.74
C VAL A 109 -4.17 -38.39 1.91
N GLU A 110 -2.90 -38.33 2.32
CA GLU A 110 -1.83 -39.09 1.69
C GLU A 110 -1.64 -40.44 2.39
N SER A 111 -1.40 -41.48 1.60
CA SER A 111 -0.99 -42.80 2.06
C SER A 111 0.14 -43.33 1.19
N GLU A 112 1.01 -44.17 1.76
CA GLU A 112 2.06 -44.85 1.02
C GLU A 112 1.61 -46.26 0.63
N TRP A 113 1.75 -46.61 -0.65
CA TRP A 113 1.53 -47.95 -1.17
C TRP A 113 2.63 -48.28 -2.18
N GLU A 114 3.35 -49.38 -1.96
CA GLU A 114 4.48 -49.81 -2.80
C GLU A 114 5.53 -48.69 -3.07
N ALA A 115 5.91 -47.96 -2.02
CA ALA A 115 6.82 -46.81 -2.08
C ALA A 115 6.33 -45.59 -2.91
N ASN A 116 5.11 -45.64 -3.45
CA ASN A 116 4.46 -44.50 -4.09
C ASN A 116 3.53 -43.77 -3.12
N LYS A 117 3.59 -42.43 -3.11
CA LYS A 117 2.63 -41.60 -2.40
C LYS A 117 1.33 -41.50 -3.20
N ILE A 118 0.25 -42.04 -2.64
CA ILE A 118 -1.09 -41.95 -3.21
C ILE A 118 -1.89 -40.93 -2.41
N SER A 119 -2.54 -40.00 -3.10
CA SER A 119 -3.46 -39.03 -2.51
C SER A 119 -4.91 -39.47 -2.68
N HIS A 120 -5.64 -39.59 -1.58
CA HIS A 120 -7.07 -39.86 -1.56
C HIS A 120 -7.85 -38.57 -1.31
N ALA A 121 -8.94 -38.35 -2.04
CA ALA A 121 -9.83 -37.22 -1.84
C ALA A 121 -11.19 -37.68 -1.31
N PHE A 122 -11.68 -37.03 -0.25
CA PHE A 122 -12.94 -37.33 0.42
C PHE A 122 -13.83 -36.09 0.47
N ALA A 123 -15.14 -36.26 0.34
CA ALA A 123 -16.08 -35.18 0.60
C ALA A 123 -16.25 -34.98 2.11
N ILE A 124 -16.21 -33.73 2.58
CA ILE A 124 -16.42 -33.43 4.00
C ILE A 124 -17.91 -33.19 4.25
N ALA A 125 -18.56 -34.11 4.95
CA ALA A 125 -19.99 -33.96 5.30
C ALA A 125 -20.22 -32.92 6.41
N ASN A 126 -19.28 -32.79 7.35
CA ASN A 126 -19.37 -31.81 8.45
C ASN A 126 -17.99 -31.23 8.78
N LYS A 127 -17.70 -30.04 8.23
CA LYS A 127 -16.42 -29.36 8.46
C LYS A 127 -16.20 -28.90 9.90
N GLN A 128 -17.26 -28.64 10.66
CA GLN A 128 -17.15 -28.23 12.06
C GLN A 128 -16.71 -29.41 12.93
N ALA A 129 -17.27 -30.59 12.68
CA ALA A 129 -16.85 -31.83 13.35
C ALA A 129 -15.41 -32.20 12.99
N LEU A 130 -15.02 -32.07 11.71
CA LEU A 130 -13.66 -32.36 11.25
C LEU A 130 -12.62 -31.44 11.89
N THR A 131 -12.88 -30.12 11.93
CA THR A 131 -11.87 -29.13 12.35
C THR A 131 -11.93 -28.75 13.83
N GLY A 132 -13.02 -29.09 14.53
CA GLY A 132 -13.31 -28.63 15.89
C GLY A 132 -13.62 -27.14 16.01
N LEU A 133 -13.75 -26.41 14.88
CA LEU A 133 -14.03 -24.96 14.88
C LEU A 133 -15.48 -24.66 14.50
N LYS A 134 -16.02 -23.57 15.08
CA LYS A 134 -17.30 -23.01 14.66
C LYS A 134 -17.08 -21.98 13.56
N PHE A 135 -17.70 -22.20 12.40
CA PHE A 135 -17.68 -21.22 11.31
C PHE A 135 -18.91 -20.33 11.38
N CYS A 136 -18.77 -19.09 10.93
CA CYS A 136 -19.90 -18.19 10.71
C CYS A 136 -20.85 -18.80 9.67
N PRO A 137 -22.15 -18.95 9.97
CA PRO A 137 -23.16 -19.50 9.06
C PRO A 137 -23.49 -18.54 7.90
N HIS A 138 -23.19 -17.24 8.01
CA HIS A 138 -23.51 -16.24 6.98
C HIS A 138 -22.43 -16.13 5.91
N CYS A 139 -21.16 -15.91 6.30
CA CYS A 139 -20.07 -15.72 5.35
C CYS A 139 -19.23 -16.97 5.11
N SER A 140 -19.37 -18.00 5.95
CA SER A 140 -18.48 -19.19 5.99
C SER A 140 -16.98 -18.89 6.08
N SER A 141 -16.61 -17.61 6.27
CA SER A 141 -15.26 -17.07 6.10
C SER A 141 -14.50 -16.93 7.39
N LYS A 142 -15.22 -16.73 8.50
CA LYS A 142 -14.64 -16.59 9.82
C LYS A 142 -14.85 -17.86 10.63
N ALA A 143 -13.76 -18.45 11.09
CA ALA A 143 -13.75 -19.56 12.02
C ALA A 143 -13.46 -19.08 13.45
N PHE A 144 -14.06 -19.75 14.42
CA PHE A 144 -13.95 -19.47 15.84
C PHE A 144 -13.64 -20.76 16.57
N ASP A 145 -12.74 -20.70 17.55
CA ASP A 145 -12.42 -21.82 18.42
C ASP A 145 -13.40 -21.86 19.59
N PRO A 146 -14.27 -22.88 19.71
CA PRO A 146 -15.22 -22.99 20.82
C PRO A 146 -14.53 -23.09 22.19
N LYS A 147 -13.23 -23.43 22.24
CA LYS A 147 -12.44 -23.49 23.47
C LYS A 147 -11.87 -22.13 23.89
N ASP A 148 -12.01 -21.08 23.07
CA ASP A 148 -11.53 -19.74 23.41
C ASP A 148 -12.40 -19.09 24.48
N LYS A 149 -11.78 -18.47 25.49
CA LYS A 149 -12.49 -17.79 26.60
C LYS A 149 -13.42 -16.68 26.12
N ASN A 150 -13.15 -16.08 24.96
CA ASN A 150 -13.96 -15.01 24.38
C ASN A 150 -14.93 -15.47 23.28
N TYR A 151 -15.04 -16.79 23.04
CA TYR A 151 -15.77 -17.36 21.91
C TYR A 151 -17.19 -16.78 21.73
N SER A 152 -18.06 -16.85 22.75
CA SER A 152 -19.45 -16.41 22.63
C SER A 152 -19.57 -14.93 22.24
N ARG A 153 -18.85 -14.04 22.95
CA ARG A 153 -18.83 -12.60 22.65
C ARG A 153 -18.38 -12.32 21.21
N ASP A 154 -17.27 -12.93 20.79
CA ASP A 154 -16.66 -12.63 19.50
C ASP A 154 -17.44 -13.27 18.34
N TYR A 155 -18.03 -14.45 18.56
CA TYR A 155 -18.92 -15.11 17.61
C TYR A 155 -20.20 -14.29 17.40
N GLU A 156 -20.94 -13.98 18.46
CA GLU A 156 -22.20 -13.22 18.37
C GLU A 156 -22.00 -11.84 17.72
N LYS A 157 -20.95 -11.12 18.14
CA LYS A 157 -20.61 -9.81 17.57
C LYS A 157 -20.34 -9.91 16.07
N HIS A 158 -19.70 -10.98 15.61
CA HIS A 158 -19.47 -11.20 14.20
C HIS A 158 -20.74 -11.58 13.45
N ILE A 159 -21.59 -12.47 14.00
CA ILE A 159 -22.85 -12.90 13.39
C ILE A 159 -23.74 -11.69 13.07
N ILE A 160 -24.08 -10.90 14.09
CA ILE A 160 -24.93 -9.70 13.97
C ILE A 160 -24.38 -8.76 12.89
N LYS A 161 -23.06 -8.58 12.91
CA LYS A 161 -22.42 -7.66 11.98
C LYS A 161 -22.38 -8.18 10.55
N CYS A 162 -22.19 -9.49 10.38
CA CYS A 162 -22.11 -10.12 9.06
C CYS A 162 -23.50 -10.24 8.42
N GLU A 163 -24.54 -10.40 9.23
CA GLU A 163 -25.94 -10.30 8.82
C GLU A 163 -26.31 -8.87 8.38
N ASN A 164 -25.95 -7.85 9.18
CA ASN A 164 -26.16 -6.43 8.83
C ASN A 164 -25.45 -5.99 7.54
N ASN A 165 -24.40 -6.69 7.11
CA ASN A 165 -23.67 -6.41 5.88
C ASN A 165 -24.18 -7.26 4.69
N GLU A 166 -25.38 -7.85 4.77
CA GLU A 166 -25.97 -8.69 3.72
C GLU A 166 -25.06 -9.85 3.26
N ARG A 167 -24.29 -10.43 4.19
CA ARG A 167 -23.31 -11.50 3.88
C ARG A 167 -22.15 -11.07 2.97
N LYS A 168 -22.03 -9.77 2.64
CA LYS A 168 -20.95 -9.22 1.80
C LYS A 168 -19.74 -8.83 2.66
N ILE A 169 -18.56 -9.18 2.17
CA ILE A 169 -17.30 -8.71 2.74
C ILE A 169 -17.02 -7.30 2.21
N VAL A 170 -17.08 -6.29 3.08
CA VAL A 170 -16.88 -4.89 2.68
C VAL A 170 -15.52 -4.41 3.18
N LYS A 171 -14.63 -4.04 2.27
CA LYS A 171 -13.42 -3.27 2.60
C LYS A 171 -13.87 -1.90 3.09
N LYS A 172 -13.73 -1.61 4.38
CA LYS A 172 -14.03 -0.28 4.92
C LYS A 172 -12.74 0.48 5.13
N VAL A 173 -12.56 1.57 4.38
CA VAL A 173 -11.58 2.60 4.73
C VAL A 173 -11.96 3.18 6.09
N LYS A 174 -10.97 3.27 6.97
CA LYS A 174 -11.15 3.98 8.24
C LYS A 174 -10.82 5.44 8.00
N LEU A 175 -11.86 6.23 7.81
CA LEU A 175 -11.76 7.68 7.81
C LEU A 175 -11.77 8.22 9.25
N ASP A 176 -11.21 9.40 9.42
CA ASP A 176 -11.33 10.12 10.68
C ASP A 176 -12.77 10.62 10.87
N TYR A 177 -13.19 10.74 12.13
CA TYR A 177 -14.51 11.28 12.47
C TYR A 177 -14.63 12.79 12.25
N ILE A 178 -13.49 13.49 12.16
CA ILE A 178 -13.40 14.94 12.00
C ILE A 178 -12.33 15.28 10.96
N GLN A 179 -12.58 16.36 10.22
CA GLN A 179 -11.59 16.93 9.31
C GLN A 179 -10.42 17.50 10.13
N LYS A 180 -9.21 17.10 9.78
CA LYS A 180 -7.94 17.42 10.41
C LYS A 180 -7.00 18.00 9.35
N PRO A 181 -6.26 19.07 9.68
CA PRO A 181 -5.19 19.56 8.82
C PRO A 181 -4.26 18.42 8.44
N TYR A 182 -3.98 18.28 7.14
CA TYR A 182 -3.01 17.30 6.70
C TYR A 182 -1.62 17.96 6.71
N CYS A 183 -0.83 17.63 7.74
CA CYS A 183 0.49 18.23 7.99
C CYS A 183 1.51 17.16 8.44
N PRO A 184 1.91 16.24 7.56
CA PRO A 184 2.68 15.05 7.93
C PRO A 184 4.04 15.36 8.56
N HIS A 185 4.72 16.44 8.17
CA HIS A 185 6.02 16.82 8.74
C HIS A 185 5.95 17.15 10.25
N ILE A 186 4.82 17.68 10.73
CA ILE A 186 4.58 17.91 12.18
C ILE A 186 3.93 16.68 12.81
N MET A 187 2.96 16.06 12.14
CA MET A 187 2.11 15.04 12.76
C MET A 187 2.78 13.66 12.90
N GLN A 188 3.75 13.33 12.05
CA GLN A 188 4.40 12.01 12.06
C GLN A 188 5.57 11.92 13.04
N ASN A 189 6.22 13.04 13.38
CA ASN A 189 7.33 13.07 14.33
C ASN A 189 6.90 13.72 15.66
N LYS A 190 6.69 12.89 16.69
CA LYS A 190 6.24 13.35 18.02
C LYS A 190 7.24 14.27 18.72
N THR A 191 8.53 14.05 18.48
CA THR A 191 9.61 14.88 19.00
C THR A 191 9.52 16.29 18.41
N TYR A 192 9.45 16.39 17.08
CA TYR A 192 9.31 17.68 16.41
C TYR A 192 8.01 18.40 16.81
N GLN A 193 6.90 17.66 16.90
CA GLN A 193 5.62 18.18 17.38
C GLN A 193 5.74 18.79 18.78
N TYR A 194 6.36 18.08 19.72
CA TYR A 194 6.56 18.55 21.09
C TYR A 194 7.45 19.78 21.13
N LEU A 195 8.58 19.75 20.43
CA LEU A 195 9.52 20.88 20.40
C LEU A 195 8.86 22.13 19.80
N LEU A 196 8.13 22.00 18.69
CA LEU A 196 7.40 23.09 18.07
C LEU A 196 6.30 23.64 19.00
N ALA A 197 5.57 22.76 19.69
CA ALA A 197 4.52 23.16 20.64
C ALA A 197 5.09 24.02 21.79
N ASN A 198 6.32 23.72 22.23
CA ASN A 198 6.98 24.38 23.35
C ASN A 198 7.96 25.49 22.95
N GLY A 199 8.00 25.90 21.68
CA GLY A 199 8.95 26.95 21.21
C GLY A 199 10.42 26.51 21.18
N ARG A 200 10.67 25.21 21.27
CA ARG A 200 11.99 24.56 21.33
C ARG A 200 12.41 23.99 19.96
N GLN A 201 11.82 24.45 18.85
CA GLN A 201 12.09 23.88 17.51
C GLN A 201 13.55 24.00 17.05
N HIS A 202 14.32 24.95 17.60
CA HIS A 202 15.74 25.11 17.32
C HIS A 202 16.58 23.94 17.85
N GLU A 203 16.08 23.19 18.84
CA GLU A 203 16.72 22.00 19.37
C GLU A 203 16.50 20.77 18.49
N PHE A 204 15.56 20.81 17.53
CA PHE A 204 15.22 19.65 16.72
C PHE A 204 16.44 19.14 15.93
N LYS A 205 16.72 17.84 16.07
CA LYS A 205 17.82 17.13 15.40
C LYS A 205 17.22 15.93 14.67
N THR A 206 17.71 15.68 13.46
CA THR A 206 17.40 14.44 12.75
C THR A 206 18.11 13.26 13.39
N THR A 207 17.62 12.05 13.15
CA THR A 207 18.39 10.82 13.36
C THR A 207 19.66 10.88 12.50
N GLN A 208 20.84 10.97 13.14
CA GLN A 208 22.16 11.14 12.49
C GLN A 208 23.01 9.87 12.54
N TYR A 209 22.73 9.01 13.51
CA TYR A 209 23.47 7.78 13.77
C TYR A 209 22.61 6.57 13.40
N PHE A 210 23.23 5.57 12.78
CA PHE A 210 22.55 4.41 12.20
C PHE A 210 23.58 3.29 11.97
N ILE A 211 23.09 2.10 11.65
CA ILE A 211 23.93 0.96 11.29
C ILE A 211 23.63 0.58 9.85
N THR A 212 24.64 0.31 9.04
CA THR A 212 24.48 -0.30 7.73
C THR A 212 24.91 -1.77 7.78
N TYR A 213 24.30 -2.62 6.96
CA TYR A 213 24.64 -4.04 6.92
C TYR A 213 24.51 -4.60 5.51
N ASP A 214 25.20 -5.71 5.28
CA ASP A 214 25.21 -6.42 4.00
C ASP A 214 25.57 -7.89 4.24
N LEU A 215 24.94 -8.80 3.51
CA LEU A 215 25.20 -10.24 3.61
C LEU A 215 25.80 -10.75 2.30
N GLU A 216 26.89 -11.50 2.44
CA GLU A 216 27.37 -12.33 1.35
C GLU A 216 26.77 -13.73 1.45
N THR A 217 26.57 -14.36 0.30
CA THR A 217 25.91 -15.65 0.21
C THR A 217 26.75 -16.66 -0.54
N VAL A 218 26.54 -17.93 -0.21
CA VAL A 218 27.13 -19.06 -0.91
C VAL A 218 26.01 -19.93 -1.50
N PRO A 219 26.09 -20.32 -2.79
CA PRO A 219 25.09 -21.17 -3.39
C PRO A 219 25.29 -22.63 -2.97
N LYS A 220 24.19 -23.31 -2.68
CA LYS A 220 24.08 -24.77 -2.68
C LYS A 220 23.46 -25.19 -4.00
N VAL A 221 24.10 -26.12 -4.70
CA VAL A 221 23.58 -26.63 -5.98
C VAL A 221 22.47 -27.64 -5.68
N VAL A 222 21.24 -27.37 -6.14
CA VAL A 222 20.06 -28.20 -5.81
C VAL A 222 19.43 -28.83 -7.06
N ASN A 223 19.52 -28.18 -8.23
CA ASN A 223 19.11 -28.73 -9.53
C ASN A 223 17.72 -29.42 -9.54
N LYS A 224 16.74 -28.84 -8.83
CA LYS A 224 15.38 -29.38 -8.70
C LYS A 224 14.47 -28.90 -9.85
N LYS A 225 13.80 -29.82 -10.54
CA LYS A 225 12.74 -29.50 -11.51
C LYS A 225 11.39 -29.42 -10.80
N PHE A 226 10.64 -28.35 -11.06
CA PHE A 226 9.26 -28.19 -10.64
C PHE A 226 8.36 -28.12 -11.89
N GLY A 227 7.67 -29.21 -12.17
CA GLY A 227 6.83 -29.33 -13.37
C GLY A 227 7.62 -29.32 -14.68
N LYS A 228 6.96 -28.98 -15.79
CA LYS A 228 7.54 -29.07 -17.14
C LYS A 228 8.47 -27.91 -17.51
N SER A 229 8.44 -26.80 -16.77
CA SER A 229 9.08 -25.53 -17.20
C SER A 229 9.85 -24.79 -16.11
N SER A 230 9.86 -25.26 -14.87
CA SER A 230 10.53 -24.55 -13.77
C SER A 230 11.69 -25.37 -13.24
N TYR A 231 12.83 -24.72 -13.00
CA TYR A 231 14.06 -25.35 -12.55
C TYR A 231 14.72 -24.46 -11.49
N GLN A 232 14.90 -25.00 -10.28
CA GLN A 232 15.69 -24.38 -9.22
C GLN A 232 17.11 -24.94 -9.30
N MET A 233 18.04 -24.11 -9.76
CA MET A 233 19.45 -24.47 -9.86
C MET A 233 20.13 -24.41 -8.50
N TYR A 234 19.86 -23.36 -7.73
CA TYR A 234 20.58 -23.04 -6.50
C TYR A 234 19.64 -22.69 -5.35
N GLU A 235 20.15 -22.87 -4.14
CA GLU A 235 19.61 -22.36 -2.88
C GLU A 235 20.70 -21.54 -2.20
N LEU A 236 20.41 -20.33 -1.73
CA LEU A 236 21.43 -19.41 -1.19
C LEU A 236 21.48 -19.51 0.33
N PHE A 237 22.69 -19.60 0.89
CA PHE A 237 22.94 -19.62 2.33
C PHE A 237 23.80 -18.42 2.74
N PRO A 238 23.59 -17.82 3.92
CA PRO A 238 24.49 -16.80 4.46
C PRO A 238 25.92 -17.32 4.59
N LEU A 239 26.87 -16.59 4.01
CA LEU A 239 28.31 -16.85 4.10
C LEU A 239 28.98 -15.93 5.14
N SER A 240 28.65 -14.64 5.07
CA SER A 240 29.11 -13.64 6.02
C SER A 240 28.11 -12.50 6.15
N VAL A 241 28.25 -11.73 7.21
CA VAL A 241 27.55 -10.49 7.43
C VAL A 241 28.53 -9.45 7.96
N ALA A 242 28.56 -8.31 7.29
CA ALA A 242 29.26 -7.12 7.76
C ALA A 242 28.25 -6.11 8.29
N SER A 243 28.68 -5.27 9.23
CA SER A 243 27.94 -4.06 9.57
C SER A 243 28.88 -2.91 9.87
N THR A 244 28.53 -1.73 9.38
CA THR A 244 29.21 -0.47 9.70
C THR A 244 28.31 0.35 10.60
N ILE A 245 28.76 0.58 11.83
CA ILE A 245 28.09 1.34 12.86
C ILE A 245 28.61 2.78 12.80
N ARG A 246 27.70 3.72 12.55
CA ARG A 246 27.98 5.15 12.69
C ARG A 246 27.36 5.64 13.98
N ASN A 247 28.19 6.04 14.93
CA ASN A 247 27.79 6.57 16.22
C ASN A 247 28.51 7.91 16.49
N LYS A 248 28.32 8.50 17.67
CA LYS A 248 28.92 9.80 18.01
C LYS A 248 30.44 9.77 18.12
N GLN A 249 31.01 8.61 18.45
CA GLN A 249 32.47 8.42 18.56
C GLN A 249 33.16 8.22 17.21
N GLY A 250 32.41 7.83 16.17
CA GLY A 250 32.93 7.67 14.82
C GLY A 250 32.30 6.48 14.11
N ILE A 251 33.15 5.75 13.38
CA ILE A 251 32.74 4.59 12.60
C ILE A 251 33.41 3.35 13.16
N LYS A 252 32.61 2.32 13.45
CA LYS A 252 33.05 1.00 13.87
C LYS A 252 32.53 -0.03 12.88
N LYS A 253 33.34 -1.04 12.58
CA LYS A 253 32.95 -2.17 11.73
C LYS A 253 32.89 -3.45 12.56
N ILE A 254 31.92 -4.30 12.27
CA ILE A 254 31.83 -5.65 12.80
C ILE A 254 31.60 -6.61 11.64
N PHE A 255 32.17 -7.80 11.74
CA PHE A 255 32.09 -8.84 10.73
C PHE A 255 31.92 -10.19 11.41
N PHE A 256 31.04 -11.01 10.85
CA PHE A 256 30.82 -12.40 11.26
C PHE A 256 30.69 -13.25 10.01
N SER A 257 31.14 -14.50 10.08
CA SER A 257 31.13 -15.43 8.96
C SER A 257 30.89 -16.86 9.42
N GLN A 258 30.81 -17.79 8.47
CA GLN A 258 30.77 -19.23 8.77
C GLN A 258 31.97 -19.71 9.60
N GLN A 259 33.09 -18.96 9.66
CA GLN A 259 34.22 -19.29 10.54
C GLN A 259 33.88 -19.14 12.04
N ASP A 260 32.84 -18.38 12.38
CA ASP A 260 32.40 -18.12 13.76
C ASP A 260 31.39 -19.18 14.26
N GLY A 261 31.04 -20.16 13.42
CA GLY A 261 30.10 -21.24 13.72
C GLY A 261 28.73 -21.08 13.05
N ASP A 262 27.90 -22.14 13.11
CA ASP A 262 26.60 -22.19 12.41
C ASP A 262 25.60 -21.14 12.91
N ASP A 263 25.79 -20.59 14.10
CA ASP A 263 24.94 -19.57 14.72
C ASP A 263 25.48 -18.13 14.56
N PHE A 264 26.45 -17.90 13.66
CA PHE A 264 27.09 -16.59 13.48
C PHE A 264 26.09 -15.43 13.21
N ILE A 265 24.96 -15.69 12.55
CA ILE A 265 23.89 -14.69 12.36
C ILE A 265 23.25 -14.29 13.70
N VAL A 266 23.06 -15.24 14.62
CA VAL A 266 22.54 -14.97 15.97
C VAL A 266 23.59 -14.24 16.80
N GLN A 267 24.87 -14.61 16.69
CA GLN A 267 25.97 -13.88 17.31
C GLN A 267 26.04 -12.43 16.81
N TRP A 268 25.93 -12.23 15.49
CA TRP A 268 25.84 -10.91 14.87
C TRP A 268 24.64 -10.12 15.37
N LEU A 269 23.42 -10.69 15.41
CA LEU A 269 22.24 -9.99 15.92
C LEU A 269 22.41 -9.56 17.39
N ASN A 270 23.02 -10.40 18.24
CA ASN A 270 23.33 -10.02 19.62
C ASN A 270 24.29 -8.82 19.67
N GLN A 271 25.35 -8.82 18.86
CA GLN A 271 26.27 -7.70 18.80
C GLN A 271 25.59 -6.45 18.23
N LEU A 272 24.79 -6.60 17.18
CA LEU A 272 24.01 -5.53 16.54
C LEU A 272 23.10 -4.82 17.56
N PHE A 273 22.42 -5.55 18.45
CA PHE A 273 21.59 -4.93 19.49
C PHE A 273 22.40 -4.13 20.51
N LYS A 274 23.60 -4.58 20.89
CA LYS A 274 24.50 -3.81 21.76
C LYS A 274 24.95 -2.51 21.12
N GLU A 275 25.34 -2.57 19.85
CA GLU A 275 25.71 -1.36 19.11
C GLU A 275 24.51 -0.44 18.87
N ALA A 276 23.32 -1.01 18.63
CA ALA A 276 22.09 -0.24 18.45
C ALA A 276 21.68 0.51 19.72
N GLU A 277 21.97 -0.02 20.90
CA GLU A 277 21.74 0.70 22.17
C GLU A 277 22.58 1.99 22.25
N LEU A 278 23.86 1.91 21.87
CA LEU A 278 24.73 3.08 21.79
C LEU A 278 24.24 4.08 20.75
N VAL A 279 23.89 3.61 19.54
CA VAL A 279 23.33 4.45 18.47
C VAL A 279 22.01 5.11 18.90
N ASN A 280 21.17 4.40 19.66
CA ASN A 280 19.94 4.94 20.20
C ASN A 280 20.21 6.06 21.22
N ALA A 281 21.15 5.85 22.13
CA ALA A 281 21.55 6.85 23.12
C ALA A 281 22.16 8.09 22.43
N ASP A 282 22.99 7.90 21.41
CA ASP A 282 23.63 9.00 20.67
C ASP A 282 22.65 9.85 19.86
N ASN A 283 21.51 9.28 19.43
CA ASN A 283 20.44 10.02 18.76
C ASN A 283 19.45 10.68 19.74
N GLN A 284 19.53 10.41 21.04
CA GLN A 284 18.65 11.04 22.03
C GLN A 284 19.06 12.48 22.34
N TYR A 285 18.10 13.20 22.92
CA TYR A 285 18.30 14.57 23.37
C TYR A 285 18.95 14.55 24.74
N ILE A 286 19.99 15.36 24.92
CA ILE A 286 20.73 15.48 26.17
C ILE A 286 20.60 16.88 26.74
N THR A 287 20.57 16.98 28.06
CA THR A 287 20.63 18.22 28.84
C THR A 287 22.05 18.79 28.84
N GLU A 288 22.21 20.02 29.34
CA GLU A 288 23.52 20.63 29.57
C GLU A 288 24.40 19.81 30.54
N ALA A 289 23.77 19.01 31.43
CA ALA A 289 24.46 18.09 32.34
C ALA A 289 24.86 16.76 31.67
N CYS A 290 24.74 16.65 30.34
CA CYS A 290 25.06 15.46 29.55
C CYS A 290 24.24 14.21 29.93
N THR A 291 23.04 14.39 30.49
CA THR A 291 22.07 13.31 30.75
C THR A 291 20.92 13.37 29.74
N ILE A 292 20.20 12.25 29.54
CA ILE A 292 19.04 12.21 28.64
C ILE A 292 17.95 13.18 29.12
N ASP A 293 17.44 14.03 28.23
CA ASP A 293 16.30 14.91 28.50
C ASP A 293 14.99 14.10 28.40
N GLU A 294 14.55 13.53 29.52
CA GLU A 294 13.30 12.77 29.62
C GLU A 294 12.04 13.62 29.34
N THR A 295 12.16 14.95 29.30
CA THR A 295 11.02 15.82 28.96
C THR A 295 10.72 15.83 27.46
N ILE A 296 11.70 15.50 26.62
CA ILE A 296 11.52 15.42 25.17
C ILE A 296 11.09 13.99 24.80
N PRO A 297 9.87 13.79 24.25
CA PRO A 297 9.44 12.47 23.83
C PRO A 297 10.32 12.01 22.66
N TYR A 298 11.08 10.93 22.87
CA TYR A 298 11.85 10.25 21.84
C TYR A 298 11.44 8.78 21.76
N SER A 299 11.01 8.33 20.58
CA SER A 299 10.56 6.95 20.38
C SER A 299 10.93 6.42 19.00
N MET A 300 12.04 6.90 18.45
CA MET A 300 12.52 6.48 17.13
C MET A 300 13.14 5.09 17.22
N GLU A 301 12.89 4.24 16.23
CA GLU A 301 13.62 2.99 16.09
C GLU A 301 15.01 3.24 15.50
N VAL A 302 16.01 2.48 15.96
CA VAL A 302 17.38 2.56 15.44
C VAL A 302 17.39 2.06 13.98
N PRO A 303 17.82 2.88 13.01
CA PRO A 303 17.83 2.46 11.61
C PRO A 303 18.96 1.45 11.36
N ILE A 304 18.59 0.29 10.79
CA ILE A 304 19.50 -0.72 10.27
C ILE A 304 19.28 -0.78 8.76
N VAL A 305 20.25 -0.30 7.99
CA VAL A 305 20.07 0.01 6.57
C VAL A 305 20.88 -0.95 5.70
N GLY A 306 20.21 -1.72 4.84
CA GLY A 306 20.87 -2.51 3.81
C GLY A 306 20.68 -1.92 2.42
N PHE A 307 21.34 -2.48 1.41
CA PHE A 307 21.18 -2.06 0.01
C PHE A 307 20.57 -3.20 -0.80
N ASN A 308 19.38 -3.00 -1.39
CA ASN A 308 18.63 -4.07 -2.06
C ASN A 308 18.28 -5.25 -1.11
N SER A 309 18.31 -4.99 0.21
CA SER A 309 18.16 -5.97 1.27
C SER A 309 16.71 -6.42 1.50
N SER A 310 15.74 -5.62 1.03
CA SER A 310 14.31 -5.89 1.22
C SER A 310 13.86 -7.21 0.58
N ARG A 311 14.53 -7.63 -0.50
CA ARG A 311 14.21 -8.85 -1.24
C ARG A 311 15.13 -10.02 -0.89
N PHE A 312 16.40 -9.75 -0.66
CA PHE A 312 17.43 -10.79 -0.53
C PHE A 312 17.79 -11.00 0.93
N ASP A 313 18.54 -10.08 1.52
CA ASP A 313 19.13 -10.23 2.85
C ASP A 313 18.12 -10.55 3.94
N ILE A 314 17.03 -9.77 4.02
CA ILE A 314 16.03 -9.97 5.08
C ILE A 314 15.43 -11.38 4.98
N SER A 315 15.22 -11.90 3.78
CA SER A 315 14.67 -13.24 3.60
C SER A 315 15.58 -14.34 4.16
N LEU A 316 16.90 -14.11 4.19
CA LEU A 316 17.90 -15.04 4.72
C LEU A 316 18.00 -15.03 6.24
N ILE A 317 17.71 -13.88 6.87
CA ILE A 317 17.90 -13.69 8.32
C ILE A 317 16.59 -13.56 9.12
N ILE A 318 15.43 -13.50 8.46
CA ILE A 318 14.14 -13.28 9.13
C ILE A 318 13.79 -14.38 10.13
N SER A 319 14.25 -15.62 9.89
CA SER A 319 14.08 -16.75 10.81
C SER A 319 14.76 -16.53 12.16
N GLN A 320 15.90 -15.83 12.15
CA GLN A 320 16.71 -15.51 13.31
C GLN A 320 16.24 -14.22 14.01
N MET A 321 15.41 -13.41 13.36
CA MET A 321 14.80 -12.19 13.94
C MET A 321 13.65 -12.46 14.92
N GLN A 322 13.37 -13.73 15.24
CA GLN A 322 12.30 -14.13 16.14
C GLN A 322 12.82 -15.20 17.12
N CYS A 323 13.04 -14.81 18.39
CA CYS A 323 13.52 -15.71 19.42
C CYS A 323 12.96 -15.37 20.82
N LYS A 324 13.51 -16.00 21.85
CA LYS A 324 13.14 -15.72 23.25
C LYS A 324 13.47 -14.27 23.66
N ASP A 325 14.57 -13.71 23.17
CA ASP A 325 15.09 -12.40 23.56
C ASP A 325 14.53 -11.23 22.73
N TRP A 326 14.19 -11.45 21.44
CA TRP A 326 13.60 -10.43 20.56
C TRP A 326 12.50 -10.97 19.65
N THR A 327 11.61 -10.08 19.20
CA THR A 327 10.47 -10.43 18.35
C THR A 327 10.19 -9.38 17.29
N ILE A 328 9.75 -9.82 16.12
CA ILE A 328 9.24 -8.94 15.07
C ILE A 328 7.93 -8.30 15.55
N SER A 329 7.98 -6.99 15.79
CA SER A 329 6.85 -6.19 16.27
C SER A 329 6.02 -5.59 15.14
N ASN A 330 6.64 -5.37 13.98
CA ASN A 330 5.98 -4.86 12.79
C ASN A 330 6.66 -5.39 11.51
N TYR A 331 5.87 -5.69 10.49
CA TYR A 331 6.33 -6.17 9.19
C TYR A 331 5.52 -5.48 8.09
N ILE A 332 6.20 -4.83 7.16
CA ILE A 332 5.59 -4.19 5.99
C ILE A 332 6.22 -4.80 4.74
N GLY A 333 5.38 -5.35 3.86
CA GLY A 333 5.84 -6.03 2.66
C GLY A 333 4.95 -7.20 2.26
N SER A 334 5.42 -8.01 1.32
CA SER A 334 4.93 -9.37 1.07
C SER A 334 5.85 -10.38 1.77
N PRO A 335 5.48 -11.66 1.89
CA PRO A 335 6.40 -12.71 2.38
C PRO A 335 7.72 -12.76 1.59
N THR A 336 7.67 -12.45 0.29
CA THR A 336 8.82 -12.44 -0.63
C THR A 336 9.61 -11.14 -0.68
N GLN A 337 9.10 -10.04 -0.12
CA GLN A 337 9.77 -8.74 -0.12
C GLN A 337 9.38 -7.96 1.14
N ALA A 338 10.29 -7.94 2.11
CA ALA A 338 10.17 -7.21 3.36
C ALA A 338 10.63 -5.77 3.16
N LYS A 339 9.70 -4.85 2.87
CA LYS A 339 10.01 -3.42 2.72
C LYS A 339 10.53 -2.79 4.01
N GLN A 340 10.00 -3.24 5.15
CA GLN A 340 10.43 -2.79 6.47
C GLN A 340 10.13 -3.87 7.51
N VAL A 341 11.08 -4.11 8.41
CA VAL A 341 10.91 -5.02 9.57
C VAL A 341 11.34 -4.29 10.84
N ILE A 342 10.47 -4.25 11.86
CA ILE A 342 10.80 -3.71 13.17
C ILE A 342 10.94 -4.85 14.16
N VAL A 343 12.15 -5.03 14.70
CA VAL A 343 12.47 -6.05 15.70
C VAL A 343 12.59 -5.39 17.07
N HIS A 344 11.87 -5.93 18.05
CA HIS A 344 11.86 -5.44 19.43
C HIS A 344 12.62 -6.40 20.33
N HIS A 345 13.69 -5.92 20.94
CA HIS A 345 14.42 -6.65 21.98
C HIS A 345 13.68 -6.52 23.32
N LYS A 346 13.22 -7.63 23.87
CA LYS A 346 12.30 -7.64 25.03
C LYS A 346 12.96 -7.13 26.31
N LYS A 347 14.21 -7.56 26.60
CA LYS A 347 14.94 -7.19 27.82
C LYS A 347 15.45 -5.74 27.80
N MET A 348 16.15 -5.36 26.72
CA MET A 348 16.67 -3.99 26.53
C MET A 348 15.57 -2.95 26.25
N ASN A 349 14.34 -3.39 25.97
CA ASN A 349 13.24 -2.54 25.50
C ASN A 349 13.61 -1.65 24.29
N LEU A 350 14.50 -2.15 23.42
CA LEU A 350 15.03 -1.44 22.26
C LEU A 350 14.37 -1.93 20.97
N LYS A 351 14.05 -1.01 20.06
CA LYS A 351 13.52 -1.34 18.73
C LYS A 351 14.50 -0.94 17.64
N VAL A 352 14.80 -1.88 16.77
CA VAL A 352 15.59 -1.67 15.56
C VAL A 352 14.69 -1.79 14.33
N LYS A 353 14.96 -0.99 13.31
CA LYS A 353 14.18 -0.93 12.08
C LYS A 353 15.06 -1.23 10.88
N PHE A 354 14.86 -2.42 10.31
CA PHE A 354 15.48 -2.84 9.07
C PHE A 354 14.77 -2.19 7.90
N VAL A 355 15.52 -1.44 7.10
CA VAL A 355 15.05 -0.74 5.90
C VAL A 355 16.07 -0.85 4.78
N ASP A 356 15.58 -0.79 3.55
CA ASP A 356 16.41 -0.80 2.35
C ASP A 356 16.69 0.64 1.92
N MET A 357 17.96 0.97 1.66
CA MET A 357 18.38 2.28 1.16
C MET A 357 17.68 2.66 -0.15
N LEU A 358 17.35 1.68 -1.00
CA LEU A 358 16.60 1.90 -2.25
C LEU A 358 15.16 2.38 -2.01
N THR A 359 14.66 2.32 -0.77
CA THR A 359 13.38 2.94 -0.41
C THR A 359 13.45 4.47 -0.41
N TYR A 360 14.67 5.02 -0.33
CA TYR A 360 14.97 6.45 -0.36
C TYR A 360 15.59 6.92 -1.68
N LEU A 361 15.90 6.02 -2.60
CA LEU A 361 16.53 6.32 -3.89
C LEU A 361 15.67 5.81 -5.05
N GLN A 362 16.02 6.20 -6.28
CA GLN A 362 15.55 5.47 -7.45
C GLN A 362 16.32 4.15 -7.58
N PRO A 363 15.74 3.12 -8.22
CA PRO A 363 16.46 1.89 -8.52
C PRO A 363 17.79 2.18 -9.24
N MET A 364 18.90 1.84 -8.58
CA MET A 364 20.25 2.03 -9.08
C MET A 364 21.23 1.09 -8.37
N GLU A 365 22.45 0.99 -8.88
CA GLU A 365 23.54 0.25 -8.26
C GLU A 365 24.16 1.04 -7.09
N LEU A 366 24.66 0.33 -6.07
CA LEU A 366 25.28 0.95 -4.89
C LEU A 366 26.46 1.87 -5.27
N LYS A 367 27.27 1.43 -6.24
CA LYS A 367 28.39 2.22 -6.79
C LYS A 367 27.92 3.55 -7.38
N GLN A 368 26.77 3.56 -8.05
CA GLN A 368 26.19 4.77 -8.63
C GLN A 368 25.65 5.69 -7.53
N ALA A 369 24.96 5.14 -6.52
CA ALA A 369 24.50 5.90 -5.36
C ALA A 369 25.67 6.57 -4.60
N ALA A 370 26.76 5.85 -4.41
CA ALA A 370 27.99 6.36 -3.80
C ALA A 370 28.61 7.51 -4.60
N LYS A 371 28.61 7.39 -5.94
CA LYS A 371 29.10 8.43 -6.83
C LYS A 371 28.21 9.68 -6.82
N ASP A 372 26.89 9.50 -6.88
CA ASP A 372 25.95 10.60 -7.04
C ASP A 372 25.75 11.38 -5.74
N PHE A 373 25.76 10.70 -4.58
CA PHE A 373 25.47 11.29 -3.27
C PHE A 373 26.69 11.34 -2.33
N GLY A 374 27.88 10.97 -2.79
CA GLY A 374 29.14 11.12 -2.06
C GLY A 374 30.03 12.25 -2.61
N ASP A 375 31.11 12.59 -1.89
CA ASP A 375 32.02 13.69 -2.22
C ASP A 375 33.13 13.30 -3.21
N GLY A 376 32.76 12.71 -4.35
CA GLY A 376 33.74 12.08 -5.24
C GLY A 376 34.18 10.71 -4.72
N TYR A 377 34.34 9.77 -5.65
CA TYR A 377 34.51 8.35 -5.37
C TYR A 377 35.94 8.05 -4.88
N ASP A 378 36.22 8.31 -3.62
CA ASP A 378 37.40 7.82 -2.91
C ASP A 378 36.97 6.78 -1.87
N ASP A 379 36.78 5.56 -2.36
CA ASP A 379 37.25 4.30 -1.77
C ASP A 379 36.78 3.15 -2.68
N LYS A 380 37.73 2.32 -3.13
CA LYS A 380 37.51 1.24 -4.08
C LYS A 380 36.51 0.23 -3.52
N LYS A 381 35.25 0.25 -3.99
CA LYS A 381 34.38 -0.93 -3.90
C LYS A 381 35.20 -2.11 -4.45
N GLY A 382 35.53 -3.07 -3.58
CA GLY A 382 36.28 -4.26 -3.98
C GLY A 382 35.51 -5.06 -5.03
N LEU A 383 36.16 -6.04 -5.63
CA LEU A 383 35.52 -6.93 -6.60
C LEU A 383 35.40 -8.31 -5.99
N PHE A 384 34.18 -8.80 -5.87
CA PHE A 384 33.93 -10.15 -5.37
C PHE A 384 33.12 -10.95 -6.38
N LEU A 385 33.27 -12.26 -6.29
CA LEU A 385 32.71 -13.23 -7.21
C LEU A 385 31.62 -14.03 -6.50
N TYR A 386 30.65 -14.51 -7.27
CA TYR A 386 29.45 -15.15 -6.72
C TYR A 386 29.26 -16.61 -7.14
N GLU A 387 30.05 -17.11 -8.12
CA GLU A 387 29.84 -18.43 -8.73
C GLU A 387 31.03 -19.40 -8.63
N ALA A 388 32.20 -19.01 -8.09
CA ALA A 388 33.39 -19.89 -8.10
C ALA A 388 33.45 -20.91 -6.95
N PHE A 389 32.58 -20.81 -5.96
CA PHE A 389 32.50 -21.76 -4.85
C PHE A 389 31.06 -21.98 -4.40
N ASN A 390 30.85 -23.06 -3.67
CA ASN A 390 29.55 -23.49 -3.17
C ASN A 390 29.68 -24.00 -1.72
N THR A 391 28.57 -24.42 -1.12
CA THR A 391 28.55 -24.91 0.27
C THR A 391 29.51 -26.06 0.56
N ASP A 392 29.92 -26.82 -0.45
CA ASP A 392 30.72 -28.03 -0.29
C ASP A 392 32.23 -27.72 -0.25
N ASN A 393 32.66 -26.63 -0.89
CA ASN A 393 34.08 -26.28 -1.04
C ASN A 393 34.46 -24.87 -0.53
N VAL A 394 33.51 -24.08 -0.02
CA VAL A 394 33.75 -22.69 0.38
C VAL A 394 34.91 -22.52 1.35
N ASN A 395 35.02 -23.37 2.37
CA ASN A 395 36.09 -23.32 3.35
C ASN A 395 37.47 -23.60 2.72
N GLU A 396 37.56 -24.56 1.81
CA GLU A 396 38.80 -24.87 1.09
C GLU A 396 39.19 -23.70 0.18
N VAL A 397 38.25 -23.22 -0.63
CA VAL A 397 38.50 -22.16 -1.63
C VAL A 397 38.90 -20.85 -0.98
N LEU A 398 38.24 -20.46 0.11
CA LEU A 398 38.50 -19.18 0.79
C LEU A 398 39.75 -19.22 1.70
N SER A 399 40.21 -20.41 2.11
CA SER A 399 41.44 -20.55 2.90
C SER A 399 42.73 -20.41 2.07
N LYS A 400 42.64 -20.40 0.74
CA LYS A 400 43.80 -20.25 -0.14
C LYS A 400 44.41 -18.84 -0.07
N SER A 401 45.75 -18.79 -0.11
CA SER A 401 46.52 -17.54 -0.14
C SER A 401 46.71 -16.95 -1.54
N GLU A 402 46.58 -17.78 -2.58
CA GLU A 402 46.65 -17.33 -3.98
C GLU A 402 45.38 -16.53 -4.36
N PRO A 403 45.48 -15.49 -5.20
CA PRO A 403 44.31 -14.75 -5.66
C PRO A 403 43.37 -15.63 -6.49
N PHE A 404 42.12 -15.19 -6.65
CA PHE A 404 41.18 -15.78 -7.60
C PHE A 404 41.67 -15.56 -9.02
N THR A 405 41.40 -16.53 -9.89
CA THR A 405 41.69 -16.42 -11.32
C THR A 405 40.66 -15.49 -11.99
N MET A 406 40.98 -15.00 -13.18
CA MET A 406 40.06 -14.14 -13.93
C MET A 406 38.76 -14.88 -14.31
N GLU A 407 38.83 -16.20 -14.51
CA GLU A 407 37.68 -17.02 -14.89
C GLU A 407 36.69 -17.20 -13.73
N ASP A 408 37.16 -17.14 -12.49
CA ASP A 408 36.33 -17.23 -11.28
C ASP A 408 35.30 -16.09 -11.16
N PHE A 409 35.55 -14.97 -11.85
CA PHE A 409 34.63 -13.81 -11.91
C PHE A 409 33.58 -13.90 -13.03
N ASN A 410 33.60 -14.94 -13.86
CA ASN A 410 32.59 -15.13 -14.89
C ASN A 410 31.23 -15.44 -14.24
N SER A 411 30.18 -14.70 -14.60
CA SER A 411 28.81 -15.02 -14.19
C SER A 411 28.03 -15.61 -15.34
N SER A 412 27.65 -16.87 -15.19
CA SER A 412 26.72 -17.57 -16.08
C SER A 412 25.31 -16.97 -16.01
N LEU A 413 24.90 -16.48 -14.83
CA LEU A 413 23.60 -15.84 -14.60
C LEU A 413 23.47 -14.48 -15.31
N LYS A 414 24.46 -13.60 -15.14
CA LYS A 414 24.45 -12.27 -15.76
C LYS A 414 24.98 -12.29 -17.20
N LYS A 415 25.57 -13.41 -17.63
CA LYS A 415 26.32 -13.54 -18.90
C LYS A 415 27.39 -12.46 -19.04
N THR A 416 28.09 -12.18 -17.95
CA THR A 416 29.12 -11.14 -17.87
C THR A 416 30.48 -11.75 -17.55
N LYS A 417 31.54 -11.16 -18.10
CA LYS A 417 32.93 -11.43 -17.76
C LYS A 417 33.53 -10.17 -17.13
N ILE A 418 34.47 -10.35 -16.21
CA ILE A 418 35.24 -9.24 -15.66
C ILE A 418 36.12 -8.61 -16.76
N SER A 419 36.30 -7.29 -16.72
CA SER A 419 37.23 -6.62 -17.63
C SER A 419 38.68 -6.85 -17.18
N GLN A 420 39.63 -6.81 -18.13
CA GLN A 420 41.06 -6.91 -17.78
C GLN A 420 41.47 -5.83 -16.77
N LYS A 421 40.93 -4.62 -16.92
CA LYS A 421 41.19 -3.50 -16.02
C LYS A 421 40.69 -3.77 -14.60
N ASP A 422 39.47 -4.26 -14.46
CA ASP A 422 38.87 -4.57 -13.15
C ASP A 422 39.61 -5.74 -12.48
N TYR A 423 40.01 -6.75 -13.26
CA TYR A 423 40.80 -7.86 -12.72
C TYR A 423 42.18 -7.42 -12.20
N GLN A 424 42.85 -6.47 -12.87
CA GLN A 424 44.10 -5.90 -12.34
C GLN A 424 43.86 -5.12 -11.04
N ILE A 425 42.74 -4.41 -10.91
CA ILE A 425 42.37 -3.74 -9.65
C ILE A 425 42.20 -4.77 -8.54
N TYR A 426 41.51 -5.89 -8.82
CA TYR A 426 41.37 -7.00 -7.88
C TYR A 426 42.73 -7.56 -7.46
N LEU A 427 43.64 -7.85 -8.40
CA LEU A 427 44.96 -8.42 -8.08
C LEU A 427 45.79 -7.49 -7.18
N GLU A 428 45.80 -6.18 -7.44
CA GLU A 428 46.49 -5.22 -6.58
C GLU A 428 45.87 -5.15 -5.19
N ASP A 429 44.53 -5.20 -5.11
CA ASP A 429 43.84 -5.18 -3.84
C ASP A 429 44.08 -6.46 -3.03
N ALA A 430 44.07 -7.63 -3.68
CA ALA A 430 44.25 -8.95 -3.08
C ALA A 430 45.62 -9.15 -2.41
N LYS A 431 46.69 -8.51 -2.93
CA LYS A 431 48.05 -8.57 -2.34
C LYS A 431 48.12 -8.10 -0.89
N ARG A 432 47.13 -7.32 -0.43
CA ARG A 432 47.05 -6.78 0.92
C ARG A 432 46.55 -7.79 1.96
N PHE A 433 46.07 -8.95 1.52
CA PHE A 433 45.37 -9.92 2.35
C PHE A 433 46.09 -11.27 2.34
N LYS A 434 46.09 -11.98 3.49
CA LYS A 434 46.83 -13.24 3.62
C LYS A 434 46.14 -14.38 2.89
N ASN A 435 44.81 -14.36 2.88
CA ASN A 435 43.97 -15.35 2.22
C ASN A 435 42.69 -14.70 1.69
N ARG A 436 41.86 -15.49 1.01
CA ARG A 436 40.61 -15.01 0.42
C ARG A 436 39.51 -14.74 1.46
N TRP A 437 39.58 -15.31 2.67
CA TRP A 437 38.71 -14.94 3.80
C TRP A 437 38.94 -13.49 4.25
N ASP A 438 40.20 -13.10 4.45
CA ASP A 438 40.56 -11.72 4.81
C ASP A 438 40.10 -10.73 3.73
N TYR A 439 40.20 -11.13 2.45
CA TYR A 439 39.68 -10.34 1.34
C TYR A 439 38.15 -10.23 1.34
N LEU A 440 37.42 -11.33 1.62
CA LEU A 440 35.96 -11.32 1.78
C LEU A 440 35.53 -10.38 2.90
N GLN A 441 36.19 -10.44 4.06
CA GLN A 441 35.91 -9.52 5.18
C GLN A 441 36.07 -8.07 4.72
N PHE A 442 37.22 -7.73 4.13
CA PHE A 442 37.46 -6.39 3.61
C PHE A 442 36.37 -5.97 2.62
N TYR A 443 36.04 -6.82 1.65
CA TYR A 443 35.04 -6.54 0.63
C TYR A 443 33.66 -6.23 1.24
N ASN A 444 33.14 -7.12 2.09
CA ASN A 444 31.82 -6.99 2.70
C ASN A 444 31.77 -5.77 3.65
N GLU A 445 32.87 -5.49 4.38
CA GLU A 445 33.03 -4.26 5.16
C GLU A 445 33.03 -2.98 4.30
N GLN A 446 33.57 -3.00 3.08
CA GLN A 446 33.49 -1.85 2.17
C GLN A 446 32.07 -1.65 1.63
N ASP A 447 31.35 -2.72 1.31
CA ASP A 447 29.97 -2.64 0.83
C ASP A 447 29.01 -2.05 1.88
N THR A 448 29.29 -2.24 3.17
CA THR A 448 28.56 -1.54 4.24
C THR A 448 29.02 -0.11 4.46
N TYR A 449 30.32 0.15 4.43
CA TYR A 449 30.90 1.46 4.69
C TYR A 449 30.55 2.50 3.62
N ILE A 450 30.53 2.08 2.35
CA ILE A 450 30.26 2.97 1.21
C ILE A 450 28.85 3.60 1.26
N MET A 451 27.90 2.99 1.98
CA MET A 451 26.55 3.52 2.18
C MET A 451 26.51 4.75 3.11
N ILE A 452 27.52 4.95 3.98
CA ILE A 452 27.49 5.99 5.02
C ILE A 452 27.37 7.40 4.43
N LYS A 453 28.25 7.77 3.49
CA LYS A 453 28.26 9.13 2.91
C LYS A 453 26.95 9.44 2.16
N PRO A 454 26.46 8.59 1.23
CA PRO A 454 25.16 8.79 0.60
C PRO A 454 24.00 8.97 1.57
N LEU A 455 23.92 8.15 2.63
CA LEU A 455 22.87 8.27 3.65
C LEU A 455 22.97 9.60 4.39
N MET A 456 24.17 10.04 4.77
CA MET A 456 24.39 11.34 5.41
C MET A 456 23.97 12.51 4.50
N THR A 457 24.29 12.45 3.21
CA THR A 457 23.85 13.44 2.22
C THR A 457 22.33 13.48 2.12
N LEU A 458 21.67 12.32 2.01
CA LEU A 458 20.20 12.23 1.94
C LEU A 458 19.51 12.75 3.22
N ILE A 459 20.07 12.44 4.39
CA ILE A 459 19.60 12.95 5.69
C ILE A 459 19.72 14.47 5.71
N SER A 460 20.87 15.02 5.31
CA SER A 460 21.12 16.46 5.27
C SER A 460 20.16 17.20 4.32
N LEU A 461 20.00 16.69 3.09
CA LEU A 461 19.11 17.27 2.09
C LEU A 461 17.65 17.34 2.55
N GLN A 462 17.18 16.32 3.28
CA GLN A 462 15.83 16.30 3.84
C GLN A 462 15.71 17.18 5.08
N PHE A 463 16.73 17.18 5.94
CA PHE A 463 16.72 17.96 7.17
C PHE A 463 16.76 19.48 6.92
N LYS A 464 17.20 19.94 5.74
CA LYS A 464 17.03 21.33 5.28
C LYS A 464 15.57 21.81 5.41
N TYR A 465 14.61 20.89 5.31
CA TYR A 465 13.17 21.14 5.44
C TYR A 465 12.58 20.61 6.76
N LYS A 466 13.43 20.38 7.79
CA LYS A 466 13.07 19.82 9.10
C LYS A 466 12.41 18.45 9.01
N ILE A 467 12.81 17.64 8.02
CA ILE A 467 12.34 16.26 7.85
C ILE A 467 13.41 15.29 8.35
N ASP A 468 13.07 14.47 9.35
CA ASP A 468 13.88 13.30 9.71
C ASP A 468 13.55 12.17 8.74
N MET A 469 14.49 11.85 7.84
CA MET A 469 14.33 10.81 6.81
C MET A 469 13.86 9.46 7.38
N PHE A 470 14.43 9.03 8.50
CA PHE A 470 14.14 7.72 9.08
C PHE A 470 12.82 7.69 9.87
N SER A 471 12.19 8.84 10.13
CA SER A 471 10.82 8.88 10.66
C SER A 471 9.76 8.51 9.60
N PHE A 472 10.13 8.49 8.32
CA PHE A 472 9.25 8.16 7.21
C PHE A 472 9.65 6.84 6.53
N MET A 473 8.65 6.13 6.01
CA MET A 473 8.83 4.80 5.40
C MET A 473 9.49 4.81 4.01
N SER A 474 9.53 5.95 3.31
CA SER A 474 10.03 6.02 1.93
C SER A 474 10.27 7.44 1.46
N MET A 475 10.99 7.60 0.35
CA MET A 475 11.17 8.90 -0.29
C MET A 475 9.85 9.57 -0.67
N ALA A 476 8.82 8.82 -1.08
CA ALA A 476 7.51 9.40 -1.41
C ALA A 476 6.80 9.99 -0.17
N ALA A 477 6.99 9.37 1.00
CA ALA A 477 6.49 9.88 2.26
C ALA A 477 7.27 11.12 2.72
N CYS A 478 8.61 11.09 2.63
CA CYS A 478 9.45 12.26 2.89
C CYS A 478 9.10 13.44 1.96
N SER A 479 8.94 13.17 0.67
CA SER A 479 8.64 14.19 -0.34
C SER A 479 7.28 14.84 -0.13
N ASN A 480 6.29 14.06 0.30
CA ASN A 480 4.99 14.59 0.72
C ASN A 480 5.15 15.47 1.98
N ALA A 481 5.94 15.03 2.96
CA ALA A 481 6.24 15.83 4.15
C ALA A 481 6.93 17.15 3.81
N ILE A 482 7.94 17.16 2.93
CA ILE A 482 8.61 18.36 2.43
C ILE A 482 7.62 19.31 1.74
N LYS A 483 6.77 18.79 0.84
CA LYS A 483 5.75 19.60 0.16
C LYS A 483 4.84 20.33 1.15
N TYR A 484 4.37 19.63 2.18
CA TYR A 484 3.54 20.25 3.22
C TYR A 484 4.36 21.10 4.20
N ALA A 485 5.64 20.82 4.43
CA ALA A 485 6.51 21.73 5.18
C ALA A 485 6.62 23.10 4.50
N LYS A 486 6.78 23.11 3.17
CA LYS A 486 6.75 24.34 2.37
C LYS A 486 5.38 25.04 2.41
N ALA A 487 4.28 24.30 2.33
CA ALA A 487 2.93 24.89 2.41
C ALA A 487 2.61 25.52 3.79
N TYR A 488 3.32 25.11 4.85
CA TYR A 488 3.19 25.62 6.21
C TYR A 488 4.41 26.45 6.63
N GLU A 489 5.23 26.96 5.70
CA GLU A 489 6.47 27.65 6.05
C GLU A 489 6.26 28.95 6.85
N ASP A 490 5.14 29.65 6.62
CA ASP A 490 4.74 30.85 7.37
C ASP A 490 3.93 30.54 8.64
N PHE A 491 3.84 29.27 9.05
CA PHE A 491 3.10 28.91 10.25
C PHE A 491 3.85 29.33 11.52
N ASP A 492 3.16 30.08 12.36
CA ASP A 492 3.61 30.49 13.69
C ASP A 492 2.55 30.06 14.72
N ILE A 493 2.98 29.26 15.71
CA ILE A 493 2.11 28.82 16.81
C ILE A 493 1.57 29.99 17.65
N ASN A 494 2.30 31.10 17.71
CA ASN A 494 1.88 32.33 18.40
C ASN A 494 1.22 33.33 17.45
N GLY A 495 1.06 32.96 16.18
CA GLY A 495 0.41 33.78 15.16
C GLY A 495 -1.04 34.11 15.51
N ALA A 496 -1.43 35.34 15.18
CA ALA A 496 -2.80 35.81 15.33
C ALA A 496 -3.65 35.34 14.15
N TYR A 497 -4.17 34.12 14.23
CA TYR A 497 -5.09 33.57 13.23
C TYR A 497 -6.56 33.83 13.62
N PRO A 498 -7.34 34.58 12.82
CA PRO A 498 -8.75 34.79 13.09
C PRO A 498 -9.51 33.47 13.12
N ASN A 499 -10.57 33.43 13.93
CA ASN A 499 -11.49 32.30 13.88
C ASN A 499 -12.20 32.29 12.53
N PHE A 500 -12.25 31.14 11.89
CA PHE A 500 -13.10 30.95 10.72
C PHE A 500 -14.57 31.09 11.16
N GLU A 501 -15.30 31.99 10.52
CA GLU A 501 -16.74 32.11 10.73
C GLU A 501 -17.46 31.06 9.89
N ASP A 502 -17.97 30.04 10.58
CA ASP A 502 -18.90 29.10 9.98
C ASP A 502 -20.26 29.80 9.77
N GLN A 503 -20.61 30.00 8.51
CA GLN A 503 -21.86 30.64 8.10
C GLN A 503 -23.09 29.72 8.17
N SER A 504 -22.92 28.47 8.61
CA SER A 504 -24.07 27.58 8.84
C SER A 504 -24.93 28.04 10.01
N GLN A 505 -26.16 27.52 10.06
CA GLN A 505 -27.13 27.89 11.08
C GLN A 505 -26.58 27.65 12.49
N LYS A 506 -26.98 28.54 13.43
CA LYS A 506 -26.66 28.40 14.86
C LYS A 506 -27.15 27.05 15.37
N PHE A 507 -26.35 26.39 16.19
CA PHE A 507 -26.72 25.11 16.79
C PHE A 507 -27.80 25.31 17.85
N TYR A 508 -28.83 24.47 17.81
CA TYR A 508 -29.83 24.36 18.87
C TYR A 508 -29.80 22.94 19.44
N LEU A 509 -29.62 22.82 20.76
CA LEU A 509 -29.54 21.51 21.42
C LEU A 509 -30.93 20.83 21.40
N THR A 510 -30.97 19.61 20.88
CA THR A 510 -32.16 18.73 20.92
C THR A 510 -32.00 17.68 22.02
N GLU A 511 -33.10 17.19 22.57
CA GLU A 511 -33.08 16.17 23.63
C GLU A 511 -32.38 14.89 23.16
N ASN A 512 -32.67 14.41 21.95
CA ASN A 512 -32.03 13.22 21.38
C ASN A 512 -30.50 13.38 21.29
N TYR A 513 -30.02 14.55 20.88
CA TYR A 513 -28.59 14.83 20.84
C TYR A 513 -27.99 14.82 22.25
N TRP A 514 -28.66 15.46 23.22
CA TRP A 514 -28.23 15.50 24.62
C TRP A 514 -28.15 14.12 25.26
N GLN A 515 -29.20 13.31 25.16
CA GLN A 515 -29.24 11.93 25.67
C GLN A 515 -28.15 11.04 25.06
N SER A 516 -27.83 11.26 23.77
CA SER A 516 -26.70 10.57 23.13
C SER A 516 -25.36 10.98 23.75
N LYS A 517 -25.17 12.27 24.04
CA LYS A 517 -23.95 12.80 24.67
C LYS A 517 -23.80 12.34 26.12
N VAL A 518 -24.85 12.42 26.94
CA VAL A 518 -24.85 11.96 28.34
C VAL A 518 -24.41 10.49 28.44
N ARG A 519 -25.03 9.60 27.63
CA ARG A 519 -24.61 8.19 27.54
C ARG A 519 -23.14 8.04 27.17
N GLY A 520 -22.67 8.84 26.20
CA GLY A 520 -21.27 8.87 25.80
C GLY A 520 -20.32 9.27 26.93
N TYR A 521 -20.68 10.27 27.73
CA TYR A 521 -19.87 10.74 28.87
C TYR A 521 -19.80 9.70 29.99
N GLN A 522 -20.93 9.11 30.36
CA GLN A 522 -21.01 8.04 31.37
C GLN A 522 -20.16 6.82 30.97
N LEU A 523 -20.23 6.39 29.71
CA LEU A 523 -19.41 5.28 29.22
C LEU A 523 -17.91 5.60 29.24
N GLN A 524 -17.52 6.82 28.86
CA GLN A 524 -16.13 7.25 28.90
C GLN A 524 -15.57 7.24 30.32
N ASP A 525 -16.30 7.79 31.28
CA ASP A 525 -15.85 7.88 32.67
C ASP A 525 -15.80 6.52 33.35
N LYS A 526 -16.80 5.66 33.09
CA LYS A 526 -16.78 4.26 33.56
C LYS A 526 -15.59 3.49 32.99
N HIS A 527 -15.30 3.68 31.71
CA HIS A 527 -14.15 3.02 31.06
C HIS A 527 -12.82 3.47 31.66
N GLN A 528 -12.70 4.74 32.04
CA GLN A 528 -11.52 5.33 32.68
C GLN A 528 -11.53 5.22 34.21
N ARG A 529 -12.49 4.47 34.79
CA ARG A 529 -12.64 4.25 36.25
C ARG A 529 -12.74 5.54 37.06
N ARG A 530 -13.38 6.58 36.53
CA ARG A 530 -13.65 7.82 37.25
C ARG A 530 -14.93 7.70 38.07
N ASP A 531 -15.08 8.55 39.08
CA ASP A 531 -16.34 8.68 39.82
C ASP A 531 -17.43 9.25 38.89
N THR A 532 -18.57 8.56 38.83
CA THR A 532 -19.72 8.90 37.98
C THR A 532 -20.94 9.36 38.79
N THR A 533 -20.84 9.45 40.12
CA THR A 533 -21.98 9.72 41.02
C THR A 533 -22.68 11.03 40.67
N ASN A 534 -21.90 12.07 40.34
CA ASN A 534 -22.40 13.41 40.02
C ASN A 534 -22.32 13.75 38.52
N ASN A 535 -22.22 12.74 37.65
CA ASN A 535 -22.17 12.99 36.21
C ASN A 535 -23.45 13.68 35.72
N VAL A 536 -23.30 14.48 34.65
CA VAL A 536 -24.42 15.08 33.93
C VAL A 536 -25.47 14.03 33.55
N GLN A 537 -26.74 14.42 33.66
CA GLN A 537 -27.90 13.57 33.44
C GLN A 537 -28.81 14.13 32.34
N ASP A 538 -29.72 13.31 31.83
CA ASP A 538 -30.70 13.74 30.82
C ASP A 538 -31.56 14.92 31.31
N LYS A 539 -31.89 14.95 32.62
CA LYS A 539 -32.63 16.06 33.27
C LYS A 539 -31.91 17.41 33.22
N ASP A 540 -30.61 17.44 32.93
CA ASP A 540 -29.82 18.67 32.85
C ASP A 540 -29.95 19.38 31.49
N PHE A 541 -30.78 18.86 30.59
CA PHE A 541 -31.01 19.38 29.25
C PHE A 541 -31.25 20.90 29.22
N GLY A 542 -32.12 21.42 30.09
CA GLY A 542 -32.46 22.86 30.12
C GLY A 542 -31.24 23.74 30.40
N TYR A 543 -30.40 23.33 31.34
CA TYR A 543 -29.16 24.05 31.69
C TYR A 543 -28.19 24.07 30.50
N PHE A 544 -27.89 22.91 29.90
CA PHE A 544 -26.93 22.82 28.79
C PHE A 544 -27.46 23.40 27.48
N LYS A 545 -28.78 23.41 27.26
CA LYS A 545 -29.42 24.10 26.14
C LYS A 545 -29.15 25.60 26.20
N GLN A 546 -29.25 26.21 27.39
CA GLN A 546 -28.92 27.63 27.58
C GLN A 546 -27.40 27.85 27.49
N LEU A 547 -26.60 26.99 28.12
CA LEU A 547 -25.13 27.09 28.07
C LEU A 547 -24.58 27.11 26.63
N PHE A 548 -25.02 26.19 25.77
CA PHE A 548 -24.57 26.17 24.36
C PHE A 548 -25.15 27.30 23.51
N LYS A 549 -26.21 27.98 23.96
CA LYS A 549 -26.78 29.15 23.28
C LYS A 549 -25.96 30.40 23.55
N ASP A 550 -25.47 30.56 24.78
CA ASP A 550 -24.85 31.80 25.25
C ASP A 550 -23.33 31.78 25.15
N PHE A 551 -22.72 30.59 25.17
CA PHE A 551 -21.27 30.44 25.16
C PHE A 551 -20.75 29.89 23.83
N ASN A 552 -19.49 30.19 23.56
CA ASN A 552 -18.71 29.63 22.46
C ASN A 552 -17.83 28.47 22.97
N CYS A 553 -17.09 27.83 22.07
CA CYS A 553 -16.05 26.90 22.47
C CYS A 553 -15.04 27.59 23.40
N CYS A 554 -14.89 27.11 24.62
CA CYS A 554 -13.95 27.65 25.62
C CYS A 554 -12.49 27.63 25.16
N ILE A 555 -12.13 26.73 24.25
CA ILE A 555 -10.76 26.54 23.78
C ILE A 555 -10.44 27.38 22.55
N CYS A 556 -11.25 27.31 21.49
CA CYS A 556 -10.96 28.03 20.24
C CYS A 556 -11.77 29.33 20.06
N GLY A 557 -12.78 29.58 20.90
CA GLY A 557 -13.66 30.75 20.79
C GLY A 557 -14.68 30.69 19.63
N CYS A 558 -14.71 29.61 18.84
CA CYS A 558 -15.67 29.48 17.74
C CYS A 558 -17.10 29.30 18.25
N LYS A 559 -18.06 29.92 17.55
CA LYS A 559 -19.49 29.76 17.78
C LYS A 559 -19.93 28.32 17.49
N PHE A 560 -20.98 27.87 18.19
CA PHE A 560 -21.60 26.58 17.91
C PHE A 560 -22.62 26.67 16.78
N THR A 561 -22.44 25.82 15.78
CA THR A 561 -23.25 25.76 14.56
C THR A 561 -23.62 24.31 14.24
N VAL A 562 -24.46 24.10 13.23
CA VAL A 562 -24.80 22.75 12.78
C VAL A 562 -23.56 21.95 12.35
N ASN A 563 -22.54 22.60 11.77
CA ASN A 563 -21.29 21.95 11.39
C ASN A 563 -20.23 21.94 12.51
N ASN A 564 -20.28 22.87 13.45
CA ASN A 564 -19.41 22.95 14.63
C ASN A 564 -20.20 22.67 15.92
N LYS A 565 -20.66 21.43 16.08
CA LYS A 565 -21.53 21.03 17.20
C LYS A 565 -20.78 21.06 18.56
N PRO A 566 -21.45 21.47 19.65
CA PRO A 566 -20.86 21.51 20.98
C PRO A 566 -20.71 20.11 21.60
N THR A 567 -19.73 19.99 22.49
CA THR A 567 -19.50 18.90 23.43
C THR A 567 -19.10 19.50 24.78
N LEU A 568 -19.01 18.66 25.80
CA LEU A 568 -18.45 19.00 27.10
C LEU A 568 -17.01 18.51 27.19
N ASP A 569 -16.09 19.43 27.42
CA ASP A 569 -14.71 19.13 27.79
C ASP A 569 -14.57 19.21 29.31
N ARG A 570 -13.70 18.36 29.88
CA ARG A 570 -13.48 18.33 31.33
C ARG A 570 -12.48 19.40 31.72
N ILE A 571 -12.74 20.07 32.84
CA ILE A 571 -11.79 21.01 33.44
C ILE A 571 -10.65 20.23 34.09
N ASP A 572 -10.99 19.17 34.85
CA ASP A 572 -10.06 18.19 35.42
C ASP A 572 -10.33 16.80 34.84
N ASN A 573 -9.34 16.26 34.12
CA ASN A 573 -9.41 14.95 33.46
C ASN A 573 -9.36 13.75 34.42
N SER A 574 -9.03 13.97 35.70
CA SER A 574 -9.10 12.93 36.74
C SER A 574 -10.53 12.72 37.27
N LYS A 575 -11.42 13.70 37.08
CA LYS A 575 -12.81 13.70 37.54
C LYS A 575 -13.80 13.38 36.41
N GLY A 576 -14.98 12.88 36.78
CA GLY A 576 -16.08 12.62 35.85
C GLY A 576 -16.68 13.91 35.27
N HIS A 577 -17.61 13.77 34.32
CA HIS A 577 -18.34 14.90 33.73
C HIS A 577 -19.45 15.41 34.66
N SER A 578 -19.11 16.04 35.77
CA SER A 578 -20.06 16.78 36.62
C SER A 578 -20.27 18.21 36.10
N LYS A 579 -21.39 18.87 36.47
CA LYS A 579 -21.71 20.22 36.00
C LYS A 579 -20.64 21.27 36.30
N ASP A 580 -19.97 21.13 37.43
CA ASP A 580 -18.88 21.99 37.93
C ASP A 580 -17.52 21.64 37.33
N ASN A 581 -17.38 20.48 36.67
CA ASN A 581 -16.14 20.02 36.08
C ASN A 581 -16.17 20.01 34.53
N VAL A 582 -17.14 20.66 33.91
CA VAL A 582 -17.29 20.67 32.45
C VAL A 582 -17.44 22.07 31.88
N GLN A 583 -16.92 22.26 30.67
CA GLN A 583 -17.01 23.49 29.90
C GLN A 583 -17.44 23.22 28.45
N PRO A 584 -18.17 24.15 27.81
CA PRO A 584 -18.62 23.99 26.45
C PRO A 584 -17.44 24.06 25.48
N CYS A 585 -17.25 23.03 24.67
CA CYS A 585 -16.12 22.89 23.76
C CYS A 585 -16.62 22.37 22.40
N CYS A 586 -15.93 22.67 21.30
CA CYS A 586 -16.23 22.02 20.03
C CYS A 586 -15.57 20.63 19.96
N LEU A 587 -16.13 19.74 19.15
CA LEU A 587 -15.65 18.36 19.01
C LEU A 587 -14.16 18.29 18.62
N TYR A 588 -13.71 19.18 17.73
CA TYR A 588 -12.30 19.23 17.32
C TYR A 588 -11.39 19.53 18.51
N CYS A 589 -11.66 20.61 19.26
CA CYS A 589 -10.81 21.00 20.39
C CYS A 589 -10.82 19.95 21.49
N ASN A 590 -11.98 19.36 21.79
CA ASN A 590 -12.10 18.31 22.80
C ASN A 590 -11.28 17.06 22.42
N CYS A 591 -11.33 16.64 21.14
CA CYS A 591 -10.53 15.51 20.63
C CYS A 591 -9.01 15.76 20.68
N PHE A 592 -8.56 17.00 20.45
CA PHE A 592 -7.14 17.31 20.34
C PHE A 592 -6.48 17.76 21.63
N CYS A 593 -7.20 18.49 22.49
CA CYS A 593 -6.74 18.88 23.81
C CYS A 593 -6.76 17.66 24.75
N SER A 594 -7.94 17.09 25.03
CA SER A 594 -8.12 15.85 25.82
C SER A 594 -7.10 15.70 26.97
N ASN A 595 -6.53 14.51 27.20
CA ASN A 595 -5.45 14.25 28.16
C ASN A 595 -4.06 14.65 27.65
N LYS A 596 -3.95 15.48 26.60
CA LYS A 596 -2.65 15.87 26.03
C LYS A 596 -2.13 17.13 26.72
N ASP A 597 -0.82 17.32 26.58
CA ASP A 597 -0.13 18.56 26.94
C ASP A 597 -0.85 19.79 26.35
N LYS A 598 -1.02 20.85 27.17
CA LYS A 598 -1.75 22.07 26.79
C LYS A 598 -1.12 22.77 25.58
N ASN A 599 0.20 22.77 25.46
CA ASN A 599 0.92 23.37 24.35
C ASN A 599 0.72 22.57 23.07
N ILE A 600 0.69 21.23 23.15
CA ILE A 600 0.32 20.37 22.01
C ILE A 600 -1.13 20.66 21.57
N GLY A 601 -2.04 20.83 22.52
CA GLY A 601 -3.42 21.26 22.24
C GLY A 601 -3.46 22.58 21.47
N LYS A 602 -2.74 23.60 21.95
CA LYS A 602 -2.59 24.91 21.29
C LYS A 602 -2.06 24.78 19.86
N LEU A 603 -1.01 23.97 19.65
CA LEU A 603 -0.42 23.71 18.33
C LEU A 603 -1.47 23.21 17.33
N PHE A 604 -2.26 22.18 17.69
CA PHE A 604 -3.29 21.65 16.79
C PHE A 604 -4.41 22.64 16.47
N ILE A 605 -4.81 23.47 17.44
CA ILE A 605 -5.80 24.52 17.21
C ILE A 605 -5.28 25.56 16.21
N GLN A 606 -4.03 26.00 16.39
CA GLN A 606 -3.42 26.99 15.51
C GLN A 606 -3.17 26.42 14.11
N LEU A 607 -2.73 25.16 14.00
CA LEU A 607 -2.62 24.47 12.72
C LEU A 607 -3.97 24.40 12.00
N ARG A 608 -5.07 24.13 12.73
CA ARG A 608 -6.41 24.17 12.14
C ARG A 608 -6.76 25.54 11.59
N LYS A 609 -6.53 26.60 12.38
CA LYS A 609 -6.83 27.97 11.94
C LYS A 609 -6.01 28.35 10.70
N TYR A 610 -4.70 28.11 10.72
CA TYR A 610 -3.82 28.35 9.58
C TYR A 610 -4.28 27.57 8.35
N CYS A 611 -4.55 26.27 8.50
CA CYS A 611 -5.05 25.40 7.43
C CYS A 611 -6.34 25.94 6.79
N MET A 612 -7.28 26.43 7.59
CA MET A 612 -8.54 26.99 7.09
C MET A 612 -8.32 28.31 6.34
N ILE A 613 -7.49 29.21 6.87
CA ILE A 613 -7.19 30.52 6.24
C ILE A 613 -6.47 30.34 4.90
N ARG A 614 -5.50 29.41 4.85
CA ARG A 614 -4.74 29.10 3.64
C ARG A 614 -5.45 28.12 2.70
N CYS A 615 -6.68 27.71 3.04
CA CYS A 615 -7.46 26.73 2.29
C CYS A 615 -6.70 25.41 2.02
N LEU A 616 -5.86 24.98 2.96
CA LEU A 616 -5.04 23.78 2.80
C LEU A 616 -5.88 22.48 2.93
N PRO A 617 -5.38 21.35 2.40
CA PRO A 617 -6.06 20.07 2.47
C PRO A 617 -6.27 19.56 3.91
N THR A 618 -7.45 18.97 4.12
CA THR A 618 -7.77 18.16 5.30
C THR A 618 -8.09 16.73 4.87
N ASN A 619 -7.99 15.78 5.79
CA ASN A 619 -8.44 14.41 5.54
C ASN A 619 -9.96 14.37 5.25
N LEU A 620 -10.40 13.36 4.49
CA LEU A 620 -11.81 13.10 4.24
C LEU A 620 -12.46 12.42 5.46
N THR A 621 -13.72 12.76 5.72
CA THR A 621 -14.55 12.15 6.78
C THR A 621 -15.79 11.44 6.24
N ASP A 622 -16.10 11.63 4.96
CA ASP A 622 -17.23 11.03 4.26
C ASP A 622 -16.72 9.91 3.32
N ILE A 623 -17.22 8.70 3.55
CA ILE A 623 -16.80 7.49 2.82
C ILE A 623 -17.28 7.50 1.37
N ASP A 624 -18.45 8.07 1.09
CA ASP A 624 -18.98 8.17 -0.28
C ASP A 624 -18.15 9.17 -1.07
N VAL A 625 -17.74 10.26 -0.44
CA VAL A 625 -16.84 11.26 -1.05
C VAL A 625 -15.48 10.62 -1.34
N TYR A 626 -14.94 9.84 -0.40
CA TYR A 626 -13.71 9.07 -0.64
C TYR A 626 -13.84 8.19 -1.88
N HIS A 627 -14.90 7.38 -1.97
CA HIS A 627 -15.09 6.48 -3.13
C HIS A 627 -15.32 7.25 -4.43
N LEU A 628 -16.05 8.37 -4.39
CA LEU A 628 -16.25 9.22 -5.56
C LEU A 628 -14.90 9.74 -6.10
N ILE A 629 -14.10 10.38 -5.25
CA ILE A 629 -12.78 10.92 -5.64
C ILE A 629 -11.87 9.77 -6.10
N ARG A 630 -11.87 8.65 -5.36
CA ARG A 630 -11.05 7.48 -5.68
C ARG A 630 -11.39 6.88 -7.04
N SER A 631 -12.66 6.89 -7.44
CA SER A 631 -13.08 6.36 -8.74
C SER A 631 -12.53 7.17 -9.92
N GLY A 632 -12.28 8.47 -9.72
CA GLY A 632 -11.64 9.35 -10.71
C GLY A 632 -10.11 9.27 -10.77
N ILE A 633 -9.44 8.62 -9.81
CA ILE A 633 -7.98 8.47 -9.82
C ILE A 633 -7.58 7.35 -10.78
N THR A 634 -7.01 7.74 -11.93
CA THR A 634 -6.46 6.83 -12.94
C THR A 634 -4.95 7.03 -13.11
N GLY A 635 -4.28 6.04 -13.70
CA GLY A 635 -2.86 6.16 -14.05
C GLY A 635 -2.64 6.99 -15.32
N GLY A 636 -1.39 7.09 -15.76
CA GLY A 636 -1.09 7.68 -17.07
C GLY A 636 -1.75 6.90 -18.21
N LEU A 637 -2.30 7.62 -19.19
CA LEU A 637 -2.81 7.02 -20.42
C LEU A 637 -1.63 6.54 -21.27
N SER A 638 -1.65 5.27 -21.66
CA SER A 638 -0.70 4.71 -22.63
C SER A 638 -1.49 4.07 -23.76
N ASN A 639 -1.62 4.80 -24.87
CA ASN A 639 -2.41 4.40 -26.02
C ASN A 639 -1.61 4.53 -27.32
N VAL A 640 -1.87 3.61 -28.26
CA VAL A 640 -1.30 3.62 -29.61
C VAL A 640 -2.46 3.62 -30.60
N MET A 641 -2.64 4.73 -31.31
CA MET A 641 -3.79 4.95 -32.20
C MET A 641 -3.60 4.28 -33.56
N HIS A 642 -2.38 4.30 -34.09
CA HIS A 642 -1.99 3.63 -35.32
C HIS A 642 -0.66 2.91 -35.07
N ARG A 643 -0.66 1.57 -35.18
CA ARG A 643 0.49 0.74 -34.78
C ARG A 643 1.67 0.78 -35.74
N VAL A 644 1.44 1.15 -36.99
CA VAL A 644 2.47 1.21 -38.04
C VAL A 644 2.39 2.56 -38.72
N ASN A 645 3.43 3.37 -38.50
CA ASN A 645 3.63 4.67 -39.12
C ASN A 645 5.11 4.81 -39.46
N ARG A 646 5.48 4.56 -40.72
CA ARG A 646 6.86 4.63 -41.19
C ARG A 646 7.05 5.87 -42.06
N ALA A 647 8.02 6.70 -41.68
CA ALA A 647 8.45 7.84 -42.47
C ALA A 647 8.88 7.40 -43.88
N GLY A 648 8.47 8.16 -44.89
CA GLY A 648 8.73 7.90 -46.31
C GLY A 648 7.88 6.79 -46.93
N ILE A 649 7.16 5.97 -46.13
CA ILE A 649 6.45 4.78 -46.62
C ILE A 649 4.95 4.92 -46.45
N ASP A 650 4.48 5.18 -45.22
CA ASP A 650 3.06 5.15 -44.90
C ASP A 650 2.42 6.54 -45.08
N PHE A 651 1.12 6.56 -45.37
CA PHE A 651 0.29 7.76 -45.43
C PHE A 651 -0.47 7.95 -44.11
N ILE A 652 -0.75 9.21 -43.74
CA ILE A 652 -1.47 9.53 -42.51
C ILE A 652 -2.89 8.94 -42.59
N LYS A 653 -3.27 8.18 -41.56
CA LYS A 653 -4.61 7.61 -41.38
C LYS A 653 -5.39 8.45 -40.37
N ARG A 654 -6.71 8.54 -40.55
CA ARG A 654 -7.63 9.21 -39.62
C ARG A 654 -8.89 8.37 -39.44
N LEU A 655 -9.43 8.37 -38.24
CA LEU A 655 -10.78 7.90 -37.97
C LEU A 655 -11.78 8.97 -38.42
N TYR A 656 -12.88 8.52 -39.03
CA TYR A 656 -14.00 9.35 -39.46
C TYR A 656 -15.32 8.71 -39.05
N TYR A 657 -16.18 9.47 -38.39
CA TYR A 657 -17.53 9.10 -38.01
C TYR A 657 -18.54 9.60 -39.05
N ASN A 658 -19.27 8.67 -39.64
CA ASN A 658 -20.41 8.96 -40.49
C ASN A 658 -21.68 9.04 -39.62
N LYS A 659 -22.28 10.24 -39.54
CA LYS A 659 -23.46 10.54 -38.73
C LYS A 659 -24.72 9.78 -39.16
N GLU A 660 -24.93 9.58 -40.47
CA GLU A 660 -26.10 8.89 -41.01
C GLU A 660 -26.00 7.37 -40.78
N ALA A 661 -24.83 6.79 -41.07
CA ALA A 661 -24.59 5.37 -40.93
C ALA A 661 -24.28 4.94 -39.48
N LYS A 662 -24.04 5.91 -38.58
CA LYS A 662 -23.57 5.69 -37.19
C LYS A 662 -22.37 4.75 -37.12
N LYS A 663 -21.41 4.94 -38.04
CA LYS A 663 -20.22 4.07 -38.21
C LYS A 663 -18.94 4.88 -38.24
N VAL A 664 -17.90 4.30 -37.65
CA VAL A 664 -16.53 4.81 -37.73
C VAL A 664 -15.78 4.07 -38.83
N THR A 665 -15.13 4.80 -39.72
CA THR A 665 -14.27 4.27 -40.77
C THR A 665 -12.85 4.83 -40.65
N ILE A 666 -11.87 4.13 -41.22
CA ILE A 666 -10.49 4.63 -41.34
C ILE A 666 -10.34 5.21 -42.75
N VAL A 667 -9.93 6.47 -42.83
CA VAL A 667 -9.62 7.17 -44.08
C VAL A 667 -8.11 7.34 -44.17
N THR A 668 -7.53 6.97 -45.31
CA THR A 668 -6.13 7.25 -45.64
C THR A 668 -6.07 8.58 -46.37
N THR A 669 -5.33 9.55 -45.83
CA THR A 669 -5.09 10.84 -46.48
C THR A 669 -4.05 10.72 -47.59
N ASP A 670 -3.94 11.73 -48.44
CA ASP A 670 -2.89 11.89 -49.45
C ASP A 670 -1.55 12.39 -48.86
N HIS A 671 -1.50 12.69 -47.56
CA HIS A 671 -0.30 13.14 -46.87
C HIS A 671 0.60 11.96 -46.47
N ARG A 672 1.77 11.87 -47.11
CA ARG A 672 2.82 10.92 -46.73
C ARG A 672 3.48 11.34 -45.42
N ILE A 673 3.69 10.41 -44.50
CA ILE A 673 4.45 10.66 -43.27
C ILE A 673 5.91 10.89 -43.68
N THR A 674 6.45 12.08 -43.43
CA THR A 674 7.84 12.40 -43.76
C THR A 674 8.77 12.30 -42.55
N HIS A 675 8.27 12.60 -41.36
CA HIS A 675 9.04 12.64 -40.11
C HIS A 675 8.18 12.13 -38.95
N VAL A 676 8.84 11.66 -37.89
CA VAL A 676 8.22 11.30 -36.60
C VAL A 676 8.94 12.06 -35.50
N VAL A 677 8.18 12.76 -34.66
CA VAL A 677 8.72 13.57 -33.55
C VAL A 677 8.15 13.07 -32.24
N GLY A 678 9.01 12.92 -31.23
CA GLY A 678 8.62 12.66 -29.84
C GLY A 678 8.67 13.95 -29.03
N VAL A 679 7.64 14.21 -28.24
CA VAL A 679 7.58 15.36 -27.31
C VAL A 679 7.34 14.82 -25.92
N ASP A 680 8.07 15.36 -24.93
CA ASP A 680 7.90 15.02 -23.52
C ASP A 680 7.73 16.29 -22.68
N PHE A 681 6.94 16.18 -21.61
CA PHE A 681 6.67 17.29 -20.70
C PHE A 681 7.77 17.40 -19.65
N ASN A 682 8.28 18.61 -19.47
CA ASN A 682 9.19 18.91 -18.36
C ASN A 682 8.43 18.89 -17.02
N SER A 683 8.47 17.76 -16.32
CA SER A 683 7.84 17.61 -15.00
C SER A 683 6.32 17.89 -15.05
N LEU A 684 5.58 17.08 -15.80
CA LEU A 684 4.13 17.23 -16.03
C LEU A 684 3.32 17.47 -14.73
N TYR A 685 3.38 16.53 -13.78
CA TYR A 685 2.59 16.64 -12.54
C TYR A 685 3.01 17.82 -11.65
N PRO A 686 4.33 18.07 -11.40
CA PRO A 686 4.80 19.29 -10.74
C PRO A 686 4.29 20.58 -11.37
N SER A 687 4.26 20.64 -12.71
CA SER A 687 3.82 21.84 -13.43
C SER A 687 2.33 22.11 -13.20
N VAL A 688 1.49 21.08 -13.18
CA VAL A 688 0.06 21.20 -12.89
C VAL A 688 -0.21 21.65 -11.45
N MET A 689 0.52 21.10 -10.48
CA MET A 689 0.35 21.49 -9.06
C MET A 689 0.99 22.83 -8.70
N SER A 690 1.80 23.39 -9.60
CA SER A 690 2.53 24.65 -9.38
C SER A 690 1.58 25.81 -9.15
N SER A 691 0.40 25.80 -9.77
CA SER A 691 -0.49 26.97 -9.73
C SER A 691 0.16 28.21 -10.37
N GLU A 692 1.11 28.03 -11.29
CA GLU A 692 1.64 29.13 -12.10
C GLU A 692 0.60 29.61 -13.12
N PRO A 693 0.42 30.93 -13.27
CA PRO A 693 -0.44 31.48 -14.31
C PRO A 693 0.08 31.12 -15.71
N HIS A 694 -0.82 30.72 -16.62
CA HIS A 694 -0.48 30.43 -18.00
C HIS A 694 -1.59 30.84 -18.96
N LYS A 695 -1.24 31.41 -20.12
CA LYS A 695 -2.19 31.90 -21.13
C LYS A 695 -3.15 30.86 -21.69
N PHE A 696 -2.79 29.58 -21.60
CA PHE A 696 -3.64 28.46 -22.04
C PHE A 696 -4.60 27.96 -20.95
N ILE A 697 -4.48 28.44 -19.71
CA ILE A 697 -5.43 28.14 -18.65
C ILE A 697 -6.54 29.19 -18.72
N LYS A 698 -7.74 28.81 -19.18
CA LYS A 698 -8.89 29.72 -19.28
C LYS A 698 -9.55 29.98 -17.93
N TYR A 699 -9.41 29.02 -17.01
CA TYR A 699 -10.17 28.99 -15.77
C TYR A 699 -9.45 29.72 -14.64
N THR A 700 -10.24 30.17 -13.69
CA THR A 700 -9.80 30.75 -12.43
C THR A 700 -8.74 31.84 -12.58
N ASN A 701 -8.96 32.74 -13.55
CA ASN A 701 -8.08 33.86 -13.89
C ASN A 701 -6.65 33.42 -14.30
N GLY A 702 -6.55 32.45 -15.22
CA GLY A 702 -5.26 32.05 -15.78
C GLY A 702 -4.49 31.02 -14.97
N LYS A 703 -5.03 30.51 -13.86
CA LYS A 703 -4.29 29.73 -12.86
C LYS A 703 -5.05 28.47 -12.46
N MET A 704 -4.37 27.32 -12.42
CA MET A 704 -4.96 26.07 -11.94
C MET A 704 -4.70 25.89 -10.43
N TYR A 705 -5.73 26.04 -9.61
CA TYR A 705 -5.65 25.90 -8.15
C TYR A 705 -5.77 24.44 -7.72
N MET A 706 -5.20 24.12 -6.56
CA MET A 706 -5.34 22.82 -5.92
C MET A 706 -6.57 22.80 -5.01
N CYS A 707 -7.25 21.66 -4.93
CA CYS A 707 -8.33 21.45 -3.97
C CYS A 707 -7.77 21.35 -2.55
N GLY A 708 -8.36 22.09 -1.62
CA GLY A 708 -8.09 21.94 -0.20
C GLY A 708 -9.11 21.05 0.50
N SER A 709 -9.73 21.58 1.55
CA SER A 709 -10.74 20.90 2.34
C SER A 709 -12.08 20.79 1.62
N GLN A 710 -12.76 19.65 1.81
CA GLN A 710 -14.16 19.47 1.40
C GLN A 710 -15.04 20.44 2.20
N THR A 711 -15.81 21.28 1.51
CA THR A 711 -16.69 22.30 2.10
C THR A 711 -18.17 21.94 2.03
N GLY A 712 -18.56 21.03 1.12
CA GLY A 712 -19.96 20.63 0.97
C GLY A 712 -20.17 19.47 0.00
N LYS A 713 -21.38 18.92 0.03
CA LYS A 713 -21.86 17.87 -0.88
C LYS A 713 -23.33 18.13 -1.16
N ILE A 714 -23.74 18.03 -2.42
CA ILE A 714 -25.14 18.16 -2.85
C ILE A 714 -25.49 16.91 -3.65
N MET A 715 -26.58 16.24 -3.25
CA MET A 715 -27.16 15.11 -3.98
C MET A 715 -28.20 15.61 -4.97
N GLY A 716 -28.19 15.07 -6.18
CA GLY A 716 -29.12 15.38 -7.27
C GLY A 716 -30.41 14.55 -7.19
N ASP A 717 -31.03 14.47 -6.02
CA ASP A 717 -32.19 13.58 -5.76
C ASP A 717 -33.51 14.12 -6.34
N ASN A 718 -33.57 15.41 -6.66
CA ASN A 718 -34.73 16.08 -7.27
C ASN A 718 -34.31 17.19 -8.24
N ASP A 719 -35.25 17.68 -9.06
CA ASP A 719 -34.97 18.67 -10.11
C ASP A 719 -34.35 19.96 -9.58
N HIS A 720 -34.78 20.44 -8.41
CA HIS A 720 -34.22 21.65 -7.80
C HIS A 720 -32.73 21.48 -7.45
N SER A 721 -32.39 20.34 -6.84
CA SER A 721 -31.00 20.01 -6.49
C SER A 721 -30.14 19.79 -7.74
N LYS A 722 -30.66 19.10 -8.78
CA LYS A 722 -29.96 18.93 -10.07
C LYS A 722 -29.70 20.27 -10.76
N GLN A 723 -30.68 21.17 -10.80
CA GLN A 723 -30.50 22.52 -11.32
C GLN A 723 -29.46 23.31 -10.53
N THR A 724 -29.43 23.15 -9.20
CA THR A 724 -28.42 23.78 -8.34
C THR A 724 -27.01 23.29 -8.69
N ILE A 725 -26.84 21.97 -8.87
CA ILE A 725 -25.57 21.37 -9.31
C ILE A 725 -25.16 21.94 -10.68
N LEU A 726 -26.07 21.97 -11.64
CA LEU A 726 -25.80 22.51 -12.98
C LEU A 726 -25.43 24.00 -12.95
N ARG A 727 -26.06 24.81 -12.08
CA ARG A 727 -25.69 26.23 -11.89
C ARG A 727 -24.28 26.41 -11.33
N ILE A 728 -23.84 25.51 -10.44
CA ILE A 728 -22.47 25.53 -9.91
C ILE A 728 -21.47 25.17 -11.02
N ILE A 729 -21.74 24.08 -11.76
CA ILE A 729 -20.87 23.61 -12.86
C ILE A 729 -20.74 24.70 -13.93
N ASN A 730 -21.87 25.28 -14.36
CA ASN A 730 -21.94 26.24 -15.47
C ASN A 730 -21.74 27.69 -15.05
N SER A 731 -21.36 27.97 -13.80
CA SER A 731 -21.16 29.34 -13.32
C SER A 731 -20.09 30.06 -14.15
N ASN A 732 -20.39 31.29 -14.61
CA ASN A 732 -19.40 32.15 -15.28
C ASN A 732 -18.24 32.55 -14.37
N LYS A 733 -18.38 32.38 -13.05
CA LYS A 733 -17.28 32.56 -12.10
C LYS A 733 -16.13 31.58 -12.35
N ARG A 734 -16.32 30.49 -13.10
CA ARG A 734 -15.23 29.55 -13.46
C ARG A 734 -14.06 30.21 -14.19
N PHE A 735 -14.29 31.35 -14.87
CA PHE A 735 -13.24 32.12 -15.55
C PHE A 735 -12.58 33.17 -14.66
N THR A 736 -13.16 33.49 -13.49
CA THR A 736 -12.67 34.52 -12.58
C THR A 736 -11.96 33.93 -11.36
N ALA A 737 -11.33 34.77 -10.56
CA ALA A 737 -10.72 34.36 -9.29
C ALA A 737 -11.72 33.74 -8.29
N ASP A 738 -13.03 33.85 -8.52
CA ASP A 738 -14.08 33.30 -7.65
C ASP A 738 -14.56 31.90 -8.04
N GLY A 739 -13.95 31.27 -9.05
CA GLY A 739 -14.37 29.93 -9.49
C GLY A 739 -14.30 28.88 -8.38
N GLN A 740 -15.41 28.18 -8.14
CA GLN A 740 -15.55 27.15 -7.11
C GLN A 740 -15.01 25.81 -7.63
N LEU A 741 -14.09 25.17 -6.90
CA LEU A 741 -13.60 23.84 -7.26
C LEU A 741 -14.55 22.75 -6.78
N PHE A 742 -14.65 21.68 -7.56
CA PHE A 742 -15.55 20.57 -7.28
C PHE A 742 -15.09 19.27 -7.91
N VAL A 743 -15.69 18.17 -7.44
CA VAL A 743 -15.79 16.90 -8.17
C VAL A 743 -17.26 16.60 -8.39
N ALA A 744 -17.68 16.44 -9.64
CA ALA A 744 -19.06 16.18 -10.03
C ALA A 744 -19.20 14.78 -10.62
N GLU A 745 -20.27 14.08 -10.26
CA GLU A 745 -20.63 12.79 -10.83
C GLU A 745 -21.75 12.99 -11.86
N VAL A 746 -21.43 12.84 -13.15
CA VAL A 746 -22.34 13.21 -14.25
C VAL A 746 -22.41 12.14 -15.33
N LYS A 747 -23.49 12.16 -16.10
CA LYS A 747 -23.62 11.51 -17.41
C LYS A 747 -23.47 12.56 -18.49
N GLY A 748 -22.87 12.19 -19.62
CA GLY A 748 -22.81 13.11 -20.74
C GLY A 748 -22.11 12.54 -21.96
N HIS A 749 -22.14 13.32 -23.03
CA HIS A 749 -21.55 12.95 -24.31
C HIS A 749 -21.04 14.18 -25.06
N ILE A 750 -20.05 13.98 -25.91
CA ILE A 750 -19.65 14.97 -26.90
C ILE A 750 -20.79 15.12 -27.91
N GLN A 751 -21.21 16.35 -28.16
CA GLN A 751 -22.25 16.65 -29.14
C GLN A 751 -21.90 16.03 -30.50
N GLU A 752 -22.88 15.38 -31.13
CA GLU A 752 -22.66 14.53 -32.31
C GLU A 752 -21.95 15.26 -33.46
N ASP A 753 -22.25 16.55 -33.67
CA ASP A 753 -21.67 17.35 -34.74
C ASP A 753 -20.16 17.57 -34.60
N TYR A 754 -19.63 17.40 -33.39
CA TYR A 754 -18.22 17.60 -33.05
C TYR A 754 -17.45 16.28 -32.86
N LEU A 755 -18.09 15.12 -33.07
CA LEU A 755 -17.42 13.83 -32.87
C LEU A 755 -16.18 13.67 -33.75
N ASN A 756 -16.22 14.14 -34.99
CA ASN A 756 -15.10 14.03 -35.92
C ASN A 756 -13.87 14.85 -35.49
N ASP A 757 -14.04 15.90 -34.69
CA ASP A 757 -12.94 16.71 -34.17
C ASP A 757 -12.14 15.94 -33.12
N PHE A 758 -12.80 15.04 -32.39
CA PHE A 758 -12.20 14.31 -31.26
C PHE A 758 -12.07 12.81 -31.47
N ILE A 759 -12.64 12.22 -32.52
CA ILE A 759 -12.66 10.75 -32.67
C ILE A 759 -11.27 10.12 -32.76
N ASN A 760 -10.28 10.89 -33.25
CA ASN A 760 -8.90 10.44 -33.28
C ASN A 760 -8.27 10.47 -31.88
N PHE A 761 -8.68 11.38 -30.98
CA PHE A 761 -8.25 11.41 -29.58
C PHE A 761 -9.42 11.78 -28.65
N PRO A 762 -10.30 10.80 -28.31
CA PRO A 762 -11.49 11.13 -27.54
C PRO A 762 -11.13 11.65 -26.13
N PRO A 763 -11.81 12.70 -25.63
CA PRO A 763 -11.31 13.45 -24.48
C PRO A 763 -11.67 12.82 -23.13
N ILE A 764 -12.56 11.82 -23.08
CA ILE A 764 -13.03 11.20 -21.83
C ILE A 764 -12.16 9.98 -21.49
N LEU A 765 -11.41 10.05 -20.39
CA LEU A 765 -10.56 8.94 -19.93
C LEU A 765 -11.35 8.01 -19.00
N ARG A 766 -11.39 6.72 -19.32
CA ARG A 766 -12.11 5.72 -18.53
C ARG A 766 -11.38 4.39 -18.50
N ASN A 767 -11.30 3.77 -17.31
CA ASN A 767 -11.01 2.34 -17.24
C ASN A 767 -12.23 1.57 -17.73
N TYR A 768 -12.17 1.05 -18.96
CA TYR A 768 -13.24 0.32 -19.62
C TYR A 768 -12.95 -1.17 -19.65
N GLU A 769 -13.98 -1.98 -19.45
CA GLU A 769 -13.92 -3.44 -19.53
C GLU A 769 -14.49 -3.89 -20.87
N PHE A 770 -13.74 -4.72 -21.60
CA PHE A 770 -14.15 -5.23 -22.90
C PHE A 770 -13.66 -6.67 -23.08
N THR A 771 -14.35 -7.44 -23.93
CA THR A 771 -13.95 -8.81 -24.25
C THR A 771 -12.92 -8.81 -25.38
N THR A 772 -11.87 -9.62 -25.28
CA THR A 772 -10.87 -9.81 -26.36
C THR A 772 -11.34 -10.78 -27.44
N ASP A 773 -12.63 -10.74 -27.77
CA ASP A 773 -13.20 -11.49 -28.88
C ASP A 773 -12.94 -10.80 -30.22
N GLU A 774 -13.00 -11.55 -31.30
CA GLU A 774 -12.69 -11.06 -32.64
C GLU A 774 -13.57 -9.86 -33.04
N ARG A 775 -14.83 -9.84 -32.59
CA ARG A 775 -15.77 -8.76 -32.86
C ARG A 775 -15.34 -7.44 -32.24
N THR A 776 -14.78 -7.48 -31.03
CA THR A 776 -14.45 -6.30 -30.24
C THR A 776 -13.08 -5.73 -30.57
N ILE A 777 -12.06 -6.59 -30.71
CA ILE A 777 -10.67 -6.16 -30.97
C ILE A 777 -10.25 -6.24 -32.45
N GLY A 778 -11.10 -6.82 -33.30
CA GLY A 778 -10.85 -7.02 -34.72
C GLY A 778 -9.99 -8.26 -35.02
N SER A 779 -10.17 -8.80 -36.23
CA SER A 779 -9.52 -10.03 -36.72
C SER A 779 -8.00 -9.99 -36.64
N TYR A 780 -7.38 -8.87 -37.01
CA TYR A 780 -5.92 -8.72 -36.91
C TYR A 780 -5.41 -8.93 -35.48
N MET A 781 -6.06 -8.28 -34.51
CA MET A 781 -5.62 -8.33 -33.12
C MET A 781 -5.92 -9.68 -32.49
N TYR A 782 -7.09 -10.23 -32.80
CA TYR A 782 -7.48 -11.57 -32.38
C TYR A 782 -6.48 -12.62 -32.88
N ASN A 783 -6.12 -12.59 -34.17
CA ASN A 783 -5.14 -13.50 -34.76
C ASN A 783 -3.72 -13.27 -34.22
N HIS A 784 -3.29 -12.02 -34.02
CA HIS A 784 -1.99 -11.74 -33.42
C HIS A 784 -1.90 -12.25 -31.98
N MET A 785 -2.97 -12.14 -31.19
CA MET A 785 -3.01 -12.72 -29.84
C MET A 785 -2.88 -14.24 -29.91
N LYS A 786 -3.67 -14.92 -30.77
CA LYS A 786 -3.56 -16.37 -30.98
C LYS A 786 -2.15 -16.80 -31.40
N ASN A 787 -1.57 -16.14 -32.39
CA ASN A 787 -0.25 -16.48 -32.93
C ASN A 787 0.89 -16.29 -31.91
N ASN A 788 0.71 -15.41 -30.91
CA ASN A 788 1.68 -15.16 -29.85
C ASN A 788 1.31 -15.82 -28.52
N ASN A 789 0.39 -16.80 -28.52
CA ASN A 789 -0.08 -17.51 -27.32
C ASN A 789 -0.65 -16.58 -26.23
N VAL A 790 -1.20 -15.43 -26.62
CA VAL A 790 -1.93 -14.52 -25.74
C VAL A 790 -3.40 -14.93 -25.72
N LYS A 791 -4.00 -15.06 -24.54
CA LYS A 791 -5.39 -15.52 -24.36
C LYS A 791 -6.40 -14.57 -25.01
N THR A 792 -7.26 -15.09 -25.88
CA THR A 792 -8.41 -14.39 -26.49
C THR A 792 -9.71 -14.70 -25.76
N ASP A 793 -10.78 -13.98 -26.11
CA ASP A 793 -12.13 -14.23 -25.59
C ASP A 793 -12.22 -14.05 -24.06
N GLN A 794 -11.38 -13.18 -23.51
CA GLN A 794 -11.33 -12.84 -22.10
C GLN A 794 -11.74 -11.39 -21.88
N LYS A 795 -12.43 -11.12 -20.77
CA LYS A 795 -12.62 -9.74 -20.34
C LYS A 795 -11.28 -9.13 -19.91
N GLN A 796 -11.01 -7.93 -20.39
CA GLN A 796 -9.86 -7.12 -20.03
C GLN A 796 -10.30 -5.72 -19.67
N ARG A 797 -9.70 -5.20 -18.59
CA ARG A 797 -9.88 -3.81 -18.18
C ARG A 797 -8.69 -2.97 -18.61
N LYS A 798 -8.92 -1.90 -19.37
CA LYS A 798 -7.87 -0.94 -19.77
C LYS A 798 -8.34 0.50 -19.61
N LEU A 799 -7.41 1.39 -19.27
CA LEU A 799 -7.62 2.82 -19.39
C LEU A 799 -7.65 3.18 -20.87
N THR A 800 -8.75 3.78 -21.32
CA THR A 800 -8.98 4.15 -22.71
C THR A 800 -9.65 5.53 -22.83
N ASN A 801 -9.81 5.99 -24.05
CA ASN A 801 -10.45 7.24 -24.44
C ASN A 801 -11.86 6.98 -24.99
N LEU A 802 -12.85 7.77 -24.58
CA LEU A 802 -14.24 7.70 -25.01
C LEU A 802 -14.77 9.07 -25.43
N THR A 803 -15.86 9.08 -26.20
CA THR A 803 -16.62 10.28 -26.59
C THR A 803 -17.89 10.48 -25.76
N SER A 804 -18.23 9.56 -24.87
CA SER A 804 -19.31 9.72 -23.90
C SER A 804 -19.04 8.95 -22.62
N THR A 805 -19.85 9.18 -21.60
CA THR A 805 -19.86 8.36 -20.38
C THR A 805 -20.58 7.02 -20.58
N MET A 806 -21.08 6.74 -21.79
CA MET A 806 -21.81 5.52 -22.16
C MET A 806 -23.05 5.27 -21.29
N GLY A 807 -23.76 6.33 -20.91
CA GLY A 807 -24.97 6.24 -20.09
C GLY A 807 -24.71 5.97 -18.60
N GLU A 808 -23.44 5.89 -18.19
CA GLU A 808 -23.02 5.71 -16.80
C GLU A 808 -22.59 7.02 -16.17
N TYR A 809 -22.75 7.09 -14.85
CA TYR A 809 -22.25 8.21 -14.06
C TYR A 809 -20.73 8.11 -13.90
N MET A 810 -20.04 9.21 -14.16
CA MET A 810 -18.58 9.29 -14.04
C MET A 810 -18.19 10.54 -13.25
N ALA A 811 -17.13 10.41 -12.43
CA ALA A 811 -16.59 11.50 -11.65
C ALA A 811 -15.62 12.35 -12.49
N PHE A 812 -15.84 13.66 -12.51
CA PHE A 812 -14.95 14.63 -13.16
C PHE A 812 -14.55 15.73 -12.18
N SER A 813 -13.28 16.11 -12.18
CA SER A 813 -12.82 17.32 -11.49
C SER A 813 -13.30 18.57 -12.23
N SER A 814 -13.39 19.71 -11.53
CA SER A 814 -13.87 20.97 -12.10
C SER A 814 -13.14 21.36 -13.38
N TYR A 815 -11.80 21.40 -13.37
CA TYR A 815 -11.01 21.77 -14.56
C TYR A 815 -11.20 20.82 -15.73
N TYR A 816 -11.33 19.51 -15.44
CA TYR A 816 -11.55 18.53 -16.48
C TYR A 816 -12.95 18.65 -17.09
N LEU A 817 -13.98 18.79 -16.25
CA LEU A 817 -15.35 18.96 -16.73
C LEU A 817 -15.54 20.27 -17.49
N TRP A 818 -14.96 21.38 -17.01
CA TRP A 818 -15.01 22.65 -17.72
C TRP A 818 -14.31 22.57 -19.08
N PHE A 819 -13.13 21.94 -19.16
CA PHE A 819 -12.48 21.66 -20.45
C PHE A 819 -13.39 20.87 -21.39
N LEU A 820 -14.04 19.81 -20.91
CA LEU A 820 -14.97 19.04 -21.73
C LEU A 820 -16.14 19.89 -22.25
N ILE A 821 -16.72 20.74 -21.41
CA ILE A 821 -17.86 21.60 -21.78
C ILE A 821 -17.42 22.69 -22.78
N ASP A 822 -16.37 23.44 -22.44
CA ASP A 822 -16.01 24.67 -23.14
C ASP A 822 -15.16 24.42 -24.39
N ASP A 823 -14.35 23.36 -24.44
CA ASP A 823 -13.45 23.04 -25.54
C ASP A 823 -13.85 21.79 -26.32
N CYS A 824 -14.61 20.88 -25.72
CA CYS A 824 -14.98 19.62 -26.37
C CYS A 824 -16.47 19.49 -26.69
N HIS A 825 -17.27 20.53 -26.48
CA HIS A 825 -18.72 20.50 -26.75
C HIS A 825 -19.45 19.35 -26.01
N PHE A 826 -19.04 19.08 -24.76
CA PHE A 826 -19.65 18.07 -23.91
C PHE A 826 -20.99 18.54 -23.36
N ILE A 827 -22.03 17.74 -23.61
CA ILE A 827 -23.38 17.94 -23.08
C ILE A 827 -23.53 17.07 -21.83
N ILE A 828 -23.98 17.70 -20.73
CA ILE A 828 -24.36 16.98 -19.51
C ILE A 828 -25.79 16.48 -19.68
N ASP A 829 -25.95 15.16 -19.72
CA ASP A 829 -27.25 14.49 -19.80
C ASP A 829 -27.94 14.43 -18.44
N ASP A 830 -27.17 14.19 -17.37
CA ASP A 830 -27.70 14.12 -15.99
C ASP A 830 -26.59 14.31 -14.95
N VAL A 831 -26.98 14.68 -13.74
CA VAL A 831 -26.08 14.88 -12.60
C VAL A 831 -26.57 14.07 -11.39
N ARG A 832 -25.65 13.36 -10.72
CA ARG A 832 -25.96 12.56 -9.53
C ARG A 832 -25.59 13.27 -8.24
N GLN A 833 -24.41 13.86 -8.20
CA GLN A 833 -23.92 14.59 -7.03
C GLN A 833 -22.76 15.51 -7.40
N ILE A 834 -22.50 16.47 -6.52
CA ILE A 834 -21.31 17.33 -6.57
C ILE A 834 -20.72 17.47 -5.17
N VAL A 835 -19.40 17.42 -5.09
CA VAL A 835 -18.62 17.67 -3.87
C VAL A 835 -17.80 18.93 -4.08
N LEU A 836 -17.87 19.87 -3.14
CA LEU A 836 -17.25 21.19 -3.22
C LEU A 836 -15.97 21.24 -2.37
N PHE A 837 -14.98 21.96 -2.87
CA PHE A 837 -13.69 22.14 -2.21
C PHE A 837 -13.30 23.62 -2.17
N ASN A 838 -12.70 24.07 -1.07
CA ASN A 838 -11.95 25.31 -1.16
C ASN A 838 -10.73 25.12 -2.07
N LYS A 839 -10.08 26.22 -2.45
CA LYS A 839 -8.96 26.21 -3.39
C LYS A 839 -7.77 26.96 -2.85
N HIS A 840 -6.58 26.50 -3.20
CA HIS A 840 -5.33 27.09 -2.74
C HIS A 840 -4.23 26.93 -3.79
N ASP A 841 -3.14 27.67 -3.59
CA ASP A 841 -1.94 27.68 -4.43
C ASP A 841 -0.65 27.47 -3.63
N GLN A 842 -0.79 27.08 -2.36
CA GLN A 842 0.30 27.00 -1.39
C GLN A 842 1.42 25.98 -1.73
N PHE A 843 1.25 25.16 -2.78
CA PHE A 843 2.34 24.31 -3.29
C PHE A 843 3.25 25.03 -4.30
N ASN A 844 2.91 26.27 -4.68
CA ASN A 844 3.70 27.07 -5.60
C ASN A 844 5.15 27.27 -5.14
N SER A 845 5.35 27.61 -3.86
CA SER A 845 6.70 27.85 -3.30
C SER A 845 7.56 26.59 -3.36
N PHE A 846 6.98 25.43 -3.03
CA PHE A 846 7.63 24.13 -3.18
C PHE A 846 8.06 23.87 -4.62
N ILE A 847 7.18 24.05 -5.62
CA ILE A 847 7.52 23.73 -7.01
C ILE A 847 8.57 24.70 -7.57
N LYS A 848 8.44 25.99 -7.29
CA LYS A 848 9.42 27.00 -7.73
C LYS A 848 10.80 26.72 -7.16
N GLU A 849 10.91 26.54 -5.85
CA GLU A 849 12.19 26.29 -5.19
C GLU A 849 12.83 24.99 -5.70
N PHE A 850 12.07 23.89 -5.77
CA PHE A 850 12.64 22.60 -6.17
C PHE A 850 12.99 22.55 -7.66
N THR A 851 12.25 23.27 -8.51
CA THR A 851 12.62 23.42 -9.92
C THR A 851 13.90 24.23 -10.07
N LYS A 852 14.01 25.36 -9.36
CA LYS A 852 15.21 26.19 -9.35
C LYS A 852 16.44 25.40 -8.86
N ASN A 853 16.34 24.78 -7.69
CA ASN A 853 17.46 24.01 -7.11
C ASN A 853 17.85 22.83 -8.01
N ARG A 854 16.90 22.21 -8.73
CA ARG A 854 17.22 21.17 -9.71
C ARG A 854 18.00 21.71 -10.91
N ILE A 855 17.66 22.90 -11.39
CA ILE A 855 18.37 23.55 -12.49
C ILE A 855 19.80 23.91 -12.04
N GLU A 856 19.94 24.50 -10.86
CA GLU A 856 21.24 24.83 -10.26
C GLU A 856 22.10 23.56 -10.09
N ALA A 857 21.57 22.50 -9.48
CA ALA A 857 22.27 21.23 -9.37
C ALA A 857 22.69 20.64 -10.72
N LYS A 858 21.92 20.86 -11.78
CA LYS A 858 22.28 20.42 -13.14
C LYS A 858 23.41 21.26 -13.74
N LEU A 859 23.41 22.57 -13.49
CA LEU A 859 24.47 23.49 -13.92
C LEU A 859 25.78 23.21 -13.17
N ASP A 860 25.68 22.84 -11.89
CA ASP A 860 26.81 22.48 -11.03
C ASP A 860 27.28 21.02 -11.23
N GLU A 861 26.71 20.30 -12.21
CA GLU A 861 26.96 18.88 -12.48
C GLU A 861 26.75 17.93 -11.27
N ASN A 862 26.00 18.38 -10.26
CA ASN A 862 25.67 17.60 -9.06
C ASN A 862 24.51 16.63 -9.32
N LYS A 863 24.85 15.43 -9.77
CA LYS A 863 23.88 14.38 -10.15
C LYS A 863 22.97 13.93 -8.99
N GLY A 864 23.50 13.78 -7.78
CA GLY A 864 22.70 13.38 -6.62
C GLY A 864 21.65 14.42 -6.25
N GLN A 865 22.02 15.71 -6.21
CA GLN A 865 21.05 16.78 -5.94
C GLN A 865 20.04 16.93 -7.08
N GLU A 866 20.47 16.86 -8.35
CA GLU A 866 19.57 16.88 -9.52
C GLU A 866 18.50 15.79 -9.37
N GLN A 867 18.94 14.58 -9.02
CA GLN A 867 18.07 13.44 -8.85
C GLN A 867 17.16 13.58 -7.62
N PHE A 868 17.68 14.05 -6.49
CA PHE A 868 16.90 14.30 -5.27
C PHE A 868 15.73 15.25 -5.57
N PHE A 869 15.98 16.42 -6.14
CA PHE A 869 14.92 17.39 -6.44
C PHE A 869 13.91 16.85 -7.46
N LYS A 870 14.38 16.08 -8.46
CA LYS A 870 13.49 15.40 -9.43
C LYS A 870 12.57 14.40 -8.73
N ILE A 871 13.10 13.54 -7.86
CA ILE A 871 12.31 12.52 -7.15
C ILE A 871 11.35 13.19 -6.18
N VAL A 872 11.79 14.21 -5.45
CA VAL A 872 10.94 14.88 -4.46
C VAL A 872 9.72 15.50 -5.12
N MET A 873 9.90 16.22 -6.24
CA MET A 873 8.78 16.76 -6.99
C MET A 873 7.85 15.65 -7.52
N ASN A 874 8.40 14.60 -8.15
CA ASN A 874 7.62 13.55 -8.81
C ASN A 874 6.97 12.55 -7.85
N SER A 875 7.43 12.41 -6.62
CA SER A 875 6.86 11.46 -5.65
C SER A 875 5.97 12.14 -4.59
N SER A 876 6.02 13.47 -4.49
CA SER A 876 5.26 14.25 -3.49
C SER A 876 3.74 14.08 -3.55
N TYR A 877 3.16 13.67 -4.68
CA TYR A 877 1.72 13.41 -4.83
C TYR A 877 1.34 11.93 -4.60
N GLY A 878 2.31 11.00 -4.66
CA GLY A 878 2.04 9.57 -4.55
C GLY A 878 1.38 9.20 -3.23
N SER A 879 1.78 9.87 -2.14
CA SER A 879 1.20 9.69 -0.81
C SER A 879 -0.24 10.24 -0.70
N ASP A 880 -0.59 11.29 -1.44
CA ASP A 880 -1.97 11.85 -1.42
C ASP A 880 -2.96 10.88 -2.09
N GLY A 881 -2.51 10.15 -3.11
CA GLY A 881 -3.32 9.18 -3.88
C GLY A 881 -3.22 7.73 -3.40
N MET A 882 -2.63 7.47 -2.23
CA MET A 882 -2.36 6.11 -1.74
C MET A 882 -3.67 5.33 -1.46
N ASN A 883 -3.81 4.14 -2.05
CA ASN A 883 -4.99 3.30 -1.83
C ASN A 883 -4.75 2.32 -0.67
N THR A 884 -5.15 2.73 0.53
CA THR A 884 -5.02 1.92 1.75
C THR A 884 -5.87 0.63 1.73
N GLU A 885 -6.92 0.53 0.91
CA GLU A 885 -7.79 -0.66 0.81
C GLU A 885 -7.11 -1.86 0.13
N LYS A 886 -6.08 -1.58 -0.69
CA LYS A 886 -5.37 -2.60 -1.47
C LYS A 886 -4.17 -3.20 -0.75
N TYR A 887 -3.79 -2.67 0.41
CA TYR A 887 -2.66 -3.23 1.16
C TYR A 887 -3.08 -4.52 1.85
N HIS A 888 -2.38 -5.59 1.52
CA HIS A 888 -2.50 -6.86 2.24
C HIS A 888 -2.05 -6.67 3.69
N LYS A 889 -2.71 -7.37 4.61
CA LYS A 889 -2.31 -7.34 6.02
C LYS A 889 -1.40 -8.53 6.28
N VAL A 890 -0.11 -8.28 6.41
CA VAL A 890 0.84 -9.29 6.89
C VAL A 890 0.88 -9.24 8.41
N LYS A 891 0.88 -10.41 9.05
CA LYS A 891 1.03 -10.55 10.50
C LYS A 891 2.02 -11.65 10.81
N ILE A 892 2.78 -11.46 11.88
CA ILE A 892 3.51 -12.54 12.52
C ILE A 892 2.56 -13.23 13.49
N MET A 893 2.37 -14.54 13.32
CA MET A 893 1.46 -15.35 14.11
C MET A 893 2.19 -16.54 14.70
N ASN A 894 1.85 -16.90 15.93
CA ASN A 894 2.25 -18.21 16.44
C ASN A 894 1.48 -19.32 15.75
N ARG A 895 1.93 -20.56 15.92
CA ARG A 895 1.36 -21.72 15.24
C ARG A 895 -0.15 -21.83 15.40
N LYS A 896 -0.67 -21.74 16.63
CA LYS A 896 -2.13 -21.83 16.90
C LYS A 896 -2.90 -20.70 16.22
N GLN A 897 -2.34 -19.50 16.19
CA GLN A 897 -2.93 -18.35 15.49
C GLN A 897 -2.92 -18.56 13.98
N THR A 898 -1.84 -19.09 13.42
CA THR A 898 -1.70 -19.44 12.00
C THR A 898 -2.70 -20.52 11.61
N GLU A 899 -2.79 -21.62 12.35
CA GLU A 899 -3.78 -22.69 12.12
C GLU A 899 -5.22 -22.16 12.11
N ARG A 900 -5.54 -21.19 12.99
CA ARG A 900 -6.84 -20.51 12.98
C ARG A 900 -7.01 -19.59 11.76
N ALA A 901 -5.93 -18.92 11.33
CA ALA A 901 -5.94 -18.02 10.18
C ALA A 901 -6.13 -18.79 8.87
N ILE A 902 -5.38 -19.88 8.64
CA ILE A 902 -5.49 -20.81 7.50
C ILE A 902 -6.94 -21.24 7.27
N LYS A 903 -7.65 -21.53 8.37
CA LYS A 903 -9.06 -21.96 8.35
C LYS A 903 -10.04 -20.82 8.02
N SER A 904 -9.58 -19.58 7.80
CA SER A 904 -10.43 -18.41 7.49
C SER A 904 -10.29 -17.99 6.02
N ASN A 905 -11.38 -17.61 5.33
CA ASN A 905 -11.36 -17.20 3.90
C ASN A 905 -10.53 -15.93 3.63
N ALA A 906 -10.10 -15.23 4.67
CA ALA A 906 -9.18 -14.11 4.54
C ALA A 906 -7.71 -14.53 4.44
N PHE A 907 -7.39 -15.82 4.63
CA PHE A 907 -6.03 -16.33 4.43
C PHE A 907 -5.66 -16.32 2.95
N MET A 908 -4.46 -15.85 2.63
CA MET A 908 -3.94 -15.94 1.26
C MET A 908 -2.71 -16.82 1.21
N ASP A 909 -1.76 -16.62 2.14
CA ASP A 909 -0.51 -17.33 2.13
C ASP A 909 0.14 -17.34 3.52
N GLU A 910 1.06 -18.27 3.73
CA GLU A 910 1.92 -18.31 4.90
C GLU A 910 3.34 -18.73 4.58
N GLN A 911 4.26 -18.24 5.40
CA GLN A 911 5.64 -18.67 5.40
C GLN A 911 6.04 -18.96 6.83
N LYS A 912 6.43 -20.21 7.10
CA LYS A 912 7.02 -20.58 8.40
C LYS A 912 8.36 -19.85 8.55
N ILE A 913 8.54 -19.18 9.68
CA ILE A 913 9.76 -18.44 10.03
C ILE A 913 10.56 -19.21 11.08
N SER A 914 9.88 -19.79 12.08
CA SER A 914 10.48 -20.63 13.12
C SER A 914 9.49 -21.70 13.58
N GLU A 915 9.85 -22.53 14.57
CA GLU A 915 8.99 -23.63 15.07
C GLU A 915 7.58 -23.17 15.47
N ASP A 916 7.45 -21.98 16.06
CA ASP A 916 6.17 -21.41 16.53
C ASP A 916 5.96 -19.98 16.00
N SER A 917 6.44 -19.64 14.80
CA SER A 917 6.18 -18.32 14.19
C SER A 917 6.08 -18.37 12.67
N TYR A 918 5.08 -17.69 12.14
CA TYR A 918 4.72 -17.67 10.73
C TYR A 918 4.42 -16.25 10.27
N ILE A 919 4.88 -15.88 9.08
CA ILE A 919 4.37 -14.73 8.33
C ILE A 919 3.06 -15.20 7.71
N VAL A 920 1.95 -14.56 8.07
CA VAL A 920 0.62 -14.88 7.52
C VAL A 920 0.14 -13.67 6.74
N GLN A 921 -0.02 -13.86 5.43
CA GLN A 921 -0.59 -12.87 4.54
C GLN A 921 -2.11 -13.05 4.52
N MET A 922 -2.82 -12.01 4.94
CA MET A 922 -4.27 -11.99 4.95
C MET A 922 -4.82 -10.97 3.94
N ASN A 923 -5.86 -11.37 3.22
CA ASN A 923 -6.70 -10.43 2.51
C ASN A 923 -7.35 -9.51 3.56
N PRO A 924 -7.27 -8.18 3.43
CA PRO A 924 -7.94 -7.23 4.33
C PRO A 924 -9.46 -7.38 4.33
N GLU A 925 -10.00 -8.23 3.46
CA GLU A 925 -11.35 -8.77 3.48
C GLU A 925 -11.70 -9.37 4.85
N HIS A 926 -12.40 -8.57 5.64
CA HIS A 926 -12.99 -8.97 6.89
C HIS A 926 -14.49 -8.76 6.74
N CYS A 927 -15.32 -9.69 7.24
CA CYS A 927 -16.61 -9.28 7.81
C CYS A 927 -16.25 -8.45 9.06
N SER A 928 -15.71 -7.25 8.85
CA SER A 928 -15.11 -6.42 9.89
C SER A 928 -16.18 -5.80 10.71
#